data_AF-A0A355KQX0-F1
#
_entry.id   AF-A0A355KQX0-F1
#
_cell.length_a   1.000
_cell.length_b   1.000
_cell.length_c   1.000
_cell.angle_alpha   90.00
_cell.angle_beta   90.00
_cell.angle_gamma   90.00
#
_symmetry.space_group_name_H-M   'P 1'
#
loop_
_entity.id
_entity.type
_entity.pdbx_description
1 polymer ?
#
loop_
_entity_poly.entity_id
_entity_poly.type
_entity_poly.pdbx_seq_one_letter_code
_entity_poly.pdbx_strand_id
1 'polypeptide(L)'
;MKNHLTIFWCIAIAGLLPLAHSLRANDCCGGCGCSNSTDTNSVSSCCSSAKTLWFPRSAGDNLVLDQHRLSYEYHEECCTYGNFGVAYRYQQSTKGRRIAEGLFGGSGLSFAGSQATSRLNKTVKASTLLADNFGLSHVQDNLSISLCPKVQNHIVDFKLYARLDNLVPGLFMQIKLPMVHTNWKLSGKQNKCCPGSCFESCCNSSCCDSSCATSATSCSVAGCQTGTLNSTPFPAGYMSNLLNETIAPVSSLSDALNGIGFGDFQGRAYGKFSGCHEATRLAGVYFDLGYNFMECPNKHCGFYLKVVAPTGTDMNSTNHLRNIFHPVVGDDHWQLGAGISGHTELYNCNDCHSFAVYLQGYVVHMFDRNQVRAFDLVNGPMSRYMLMKEFKSATDLSYNNKLWSVIDWSARRAKIHVDVKGEGLIEFVYKNDCGFSAGIGYEIYGRSREKLCKLCMPYNSIMSGKVLGLKGCAPVYAPGYTFNGANFVGNGVATGYNVSATQSNATPYVCGPVDNARNVSDPNPITGTTANLEDIYVNPLTFAQAGANPTVAELNNAVLQESSGPIITISHTTHLVTNAAGYRKPTLLTDTAINPCSGALGGYFTNKIFGHLDYVWEDHCRKPTLYAGAEGEFGRCEDKNAMNAWGVWIGGALRF
;
A
#
# COMPACT_ATOMS: atom_id res chain seq x y z
N MET A 1 -35.27 40.08 -3.17
CA MET A 1 -33.85 39.67 -3.31
C MET A 1 -33.30 38.91 -2.09
N LYS A 2 -33.52 39.32 -0.83
CA LYS A 2 -33.03 38.59 0.36
C LYS A 2 -33.45 37.11 0.43
N ASN A 3 -34.68 36.76 0.06
CA ASN A 3 -35.18 35.38 0.18
C ASN A 3 -34.55 34.37 -0.81
N HIS A 4 -34.12 34.81 -2.00
CA HIS A 4 -33.49 33.91 -2.98
C HIS A 4 -32.03 33.59 -2.63
N LEU A 5 -31.32 34.54 -2.01
CA LEU A 5 -29.96 34.32 -1.53
C LEU A 5 -29.94 33.27 -0.41
N THR A 6 -30.89 33.35 0.52
CA THR A 6 -31.03 32.37 1.62
C THR A 6 -31.35 30.98 1.10
N ILE A 7 -32.24 30.85 0.11
CA ILE A 7 -32.57 29.57 -0.52
C ILE A 7 -31.34 28.97 -1.24
N PHE A 8 -30.55 29.79 -1.93
CA PHE A 8 -29.31 29.34 -2.59
C PHE A 8 -28.27 28.81 -1.58
N TRP A 9 -28.04 29.53 -0.48
CA TRP A 9 -27.16 29.07 0.59
C TRP A 9 -27.67 27.79 1.25
N CYS A 10 -28.99 27.67 1.48
CA CYS A 10 -29.57 26.45 2.02
C CYS A 10 -29.42 25.25 1.09
N ILE A 11 -29.57 25.41 -0.23
CA ILE A 11 -29.41 24.32 -1.21
C ILE A 11 -27.94 23.91 -1.36
N ALA A 12 -27.02 24.89 -1.43
CA ALA A 12 -25.58 24.62 -1.50
C ALA A 12 -25.07 23.87 -0.26
N ILE A 13 -25.49 24.30 0.94
CA ILE A 13 -25.13 23.65 2.20
C ILE A 13 -25.83 22.28 2.33
N ALA A 14 -27.09 22.16 1.89
CA ALA A 14 -27.83 20.89 1.89
C ALA A 14 -27.28 19.86 0.90
N GLY A 15 -26.66 20.28 -0.21
CA GLY A 15 -25.97 19.38 -1.16
C GLY A 15 -24.65 18.83 -0.63
N LEU A 16 -23.96 19.56 0.25
CA LEU A 16 -22.71 19.13 0.88
C LEU A 16 -22.92 18.21 2.11
N LEU A 17 -24.07 18.31 2.79
CA LEU A 17 -24.42 17.48 3.95
C LEU A 17 -24.52 15.95 3.67
N PRO A 18 -25.11 15.46 2.56
CA PRO A 18 -25.18 14.02 2.27
C PRO A 18 -23.82 13.40 1.92
N LEU A 19 -22.85 14.18 1.43
CA LEU A 19 -21.45 13.73 1.29
C LEU A 19 -20.86 13.38 2.67
N ALA A 20 -21.08 14.22 3.68
CA ALA A 20 -20.57 13.96 5.03
C ALA A 20 -21.19 12.72 5.68
N HIS A 21 -22.46 12.40 5.35
CA HIS A 21 -23.17 11.24 5.91
C HIS A 21 -22.81 9.92 5.20
N SER A 22 -22.74 9.93 3.86
CA SER A 22 -22.34 8.75 3.07
C SER A 22 -20.87 8.35 3.25
N LEU A 23 -19.98 9.32 3.52
CA LEU A 23 -18.59 9.05 3.90
C LEU A 23 -18.44 8.36 5.27
N ARG A 24 -19.50 8.32 6.09
CA ARG A 24 -19.50 7.72 7.44
C ARG A 24 -20.28 6.42 7.56
N ALA A 25 -20.96 5.97 6.50
CA ALA A 25 -21.73 4.72 6.53
C ALA A 25 -20.77 3.53 6.66
N ASN A 26 -20.68 2.98 7.87
CA ASN A 26 -19.92 1.79 8.25
C ASN A 26 -20.63 0.51 7.79
N ASP A 27 -21.05 0.44 6.53
CA ASP A 27 -21.57 -0.80 5.98
C ASP A 27 -20.41 -1.64 5.48
N CYS A 28 -19.82 -2.38 6.42
CA CYS A 28 -19.09 -3.59 6.09
C CYS A 28 -20.04 -4.47 5.27
N CYS A 29 -19.67 -4.86 4.05
CA CYS A 29 -20.38 -5.89 3.32
C CYS A 29 -20.57 -7.10 4.24
N GLY A 30 -21.83 -7.36 4.63
CA GLY A 30 -22.20 -8.52 5.40
C GLY A 30 -21.72 -9.76 4.67
N GLY A 31 -20.81 -10.51 5.30
CA GLY A 31 -20.25 -11.73 4.71
C GLY A 31 -18.77 -12.00 5.00
N CYS A 32 -18.03 -11.11 5.67
CA CYS A 32 -16.77 -11.53 6.30
C CYS A 32 -17.11 -12.27 7.59
N GLY A 33 -17.26 -13.60 7.50
CA GLY A 33 -17.47 -14.49 8.64
C GLY A 33 -16.28 -14.46 9.59
N CYS A 34 -16.24 -13.47 10.48
CA CYS A 34 -15.47 -13.50 11.70
C CYS A 34 -16.30 -14.17 12.81
N SER A 35 -16.86 -15.35 12.53
CA SER A 35 -17.59 -16.14 13.52
C SER A 35 -16.56 -17.02 14.24
N ASN A 36 -16.18 -16.61 15.46
CA ASN A 36 -15.79 -17.45 16.63
C ASN A 36 -14.73 -16.84 17.56
N SER A 37 -14.40 -15.53 17.47
CA SER A 37 -13.77 -14.88 18.64
C SER A 37 -14.87 -14.28 19.51
N THR A 38 -15.09 -14.87 20.68
CA THR A 38 -16.02 -14.39 21.73
C THR A 38 -15.60 -13.07 22.37
N ASP A 39 -14.64 -12.34 21.80
CA ASP A 39 -14.32 -10.98 22.22
C ASP A 39 -15.29 -10.00 21.55
N THR A 40 -16.33 -9.63 22.30
CA THR A 40 -17.36 -8.65 21.94
C THR A 40 -16.85 -7.20 21.90
N ASN A 41 -15.54 -6.96 21.79
CA ASN A 41 -14.96 -5.63 21.74
C ASN A 41 -14.11 -5.44 20.46
N SER A 42 -14.67 -4.71 19.49
CA SER A 42 -13.99 -3.95 18.42
C SER A 42 -13.72 -4.59 17.03
N VAL A 43 -14.75 -5.10 16.35
CA VAL A 43 -14.70 -5.31 14.88
C VAL A 43 -14.62 -3.98 14.09
N SER A 44 -14.76 -2.82 14.76
CA SER A 44 -14.62 -1.50 14.13
C SER A 44 -13.17 -1.04 13.92
N SER A 45 -12.15 -1.76 14.42
CA SER A 45 -10.74 -1.32 14.34
C SER A 45 -9.91 -1.98 13.22
N CYS A 46 -10.44 -2.98 12.51
CA CYS A 46 -9.64 -3.82 11.59
C CYS A 46 -9.01 -3.10 10.39
N CYS A 47 -9.32 -1.81 10.18
CA CYS A 47 -8.94 -1.05 8.98
C CYS A 47 -8.00 0.13 9.21
N SER A 48 -7.59 0.39 10.45
CA SER A 48 -6.56 1.38 10.80
C SER A 48 -5.13 0.89 10.53
N SER A 49 -5.00 -0.36 10.08
CA SER A 49 -3.74 -1.04 9.78
C SER A 49 -3.10 -0.55 8.47
N ALA A 50 -1.80 -0.85 8.36
CA ALA A 50 -1.01 -0.64 7.16
C ALA A 50 -1.69 -1.27 5.93
N LYS A 51 -1.66 -0.56 4.80
CA LYS A 51 -2.23 -0.99 3.53
C LYS A 51 -1.16 -1.60 2.65
N THR A 52 -1.56 -2.56 1.82
CA THR A 52 -0.66 -3.19 0.86
C THR A 52 -0.43 -2.35 -0.40
N LEU A 53 -1.23 -1.29 -0.54
CA LEU A 53 -1.20 -0.35 -1.66
C LEU A 53 -1.65 1.02 -1.16
N TRP A 54 -1.10 2.07 -1.76
CA TRP A 54 -1.43 3.45 -1.43
C TRP A 54 -1.83 4.19 -2.71
N PHE A 55 -2.97 4.88 -2.69
CA PHE A 55 -3.45 5.71 -3.78
C PHE A 55 -3.77 7.12 -3.27
N PRO A 56 -3.18 8.16 -3.88
CA PRO A 56 -3.62 9.52 -3.64
C PRO A 56 -4.94 9.81 -4.37
N ARG A 57 -5.45 11.02 -4.17
CA ARG A 57 -6.42 11.64 -5.08
C ARG A 57 -5.90 11.54 -6.51
N SER A 58 -6.76 11.20 -7.47
CA SER A 58 -6.36 11.13 -8.87
C SER A 58 -5.89 12.51 -9.32
N ALA A 59 -4.72 12.56 -9.97
CA ALA A 59 -4.15 13.79 -10.50
C ALA A 59 -5.03 14.46 -11.57
N GLY A 60 -6.02 13.73 -12.11
CA GLY A 60 -7.02 14.28 -13.03
C GLY A 60 -8.18 14.98 -12.32
N ASP A 61 -8.37 14.79 -11.02
CA ASP A 61 -9.41 15.51 -10.29
C ASP A 61 -8.79 16.75 -9.65
N ASN A 62 -9.21 17.91 -10.14
CA ASN A 62 -8.79 19.19 -9.62
C ASN A 62 -9.82 20.26 -10.01
N LEU A 63 -10.87 20.40 -9.20
CA LEU A 63 -11.91 21.39 -9.46
C LEU A 63 -11.34 22.82 -9.54
N VAL A 64 -10.24 23.10 -8.85
CA VAL A 64 -9.51 24.39 -8.95
C VAL A 64 -9.22 24.72 -10.42
N LEU A 65 -8.55 23.83 -11.14
CA LEU A 65 -8.23 24.06 -12.55
C LEU A 65 -9.44 23.92 -13.47
N ASP A 66 -10.46 23.15 -13.08
CA ASP A 66 -11.66 22.92 -13.89
C ASP A 66 -12.61 24.11 -13.88
N GLN A 67 -12.72 24.77 -12.73
CA GLN A 67 -13.55 25.95 -12.53
C GLN A 67 -12.87 27.21 -13.07
N HIS A 68 -11.56 27.35 -12.84
CA HIS A 68 -10.81 28.50 -13.32
C HIS A 68 -10.85 28.54 -14.85
N ARG A 69 -11.73 29.41 -15.36
CA ARG A 69 -11.75 30.00 -16.72
C ARG A 69 -12.65 29.36 -17.75
N LEU A 70 -13.63 28.61 -17.29
CA LEU A 70 -14.95 28.73 -17.91
C LEU A 70 -15.60 29.97 -17.31
N SER A 71 -15.05 31.15 -17.64
CA SER A 71 -15.78 32.39 -17.42
C SER A 71 -17.04 32.24 -18.23
N TYR A 72 -18.11 31.92 -17.51
CA TYR A 72 -19.45 31.99 -18.01
C TYR A 72 -19.61 33.43 -18.54
N GLU A 73 -19.70 33.57 -19.86
CA GLU A 73 -20.02 34.82 -20.51
C GLU A 73 -21.47 34.74 -20.95
N TYR A 74 -22.28 35.65 -20.43
CA TYR A 74 -23.61 35.88 -20.94
C TYR A 74 -23.47 36.51 -22.33
N HIS A 75 -23.65 35.69 -23.37
CA HIS A 75 -23.71 36.17 -24.74
C HIS A 75 -25.17 36.35 -25.15
N GLU A 76 -25.53 37.55 -25.57
CA GLU A 76 -26.84 37.88 -26.15
C GLU A 76 -27.00 37.36 -27.60
N GLU A 77 -25.90 36.97 -28.25
CA GLU A 77 -25.90 36.52 -29.65
C GLU A 77 -25.94 34.99 -29.77
N CYS A 78 -26.77 34.46 -30.69
CA CYS A 78 -27.02 33.01 -30.92
C CYS A 78 -25.83 32.22 -31.50
N CYS A 79 -24.57 32.56 -31.18
CA CYS A 79 -23.41 31.87 -31.72
C CYS A 79 -22.89 30.78 -30.77
N THR A 80 -22.38 29.68 -31.33
CA THR A 80 -21.68 28.65 -30.55
C THR A 80 -20.40 29.24 -29.99
N TYR A 81 -20.37 29.44 -28.68
CA TYR A 81 -19.19 29.88 -27.93
C TYR A 81 -18.43 28.68 -27.37
N GLY A 82 -17.10 28.74 -27.41
CA GLY A 82 -16.26 27.72 -26.81
C GLY A 82 -14.98 28.26 -26.19
N ASN A 83 -14.36 27.43 -25.36
CA ASN A 83 -13.06 27.70 -24.77
C ASN A 83 -12.17 26.46 -24.92
N PHE A 84 -10.96 26.66 -25.42
CA PHE A 84 -9.91 25.64 -25.37
C PHE A 84 -8.76 26.12 -24.49
N GLY A 85 -8.41 25.32 -23.50
CA GLY A 85 -7.38 25.64 -22.51
C GLY A 85 -6.33 24.54 -22.37
N VAL A 86 -5.10 24.96 -22.10
CA VAL A 86 -3.99 24.08 -21.74
C VAL A 86 -3.34 24.60 -20.45
N ALA A 87 -3.23 23.74 -19.46
CA ALA A 87 -2.55 24.06 -18.20
C ALA A 87 -1.42 23.07 -17.92
N TYR A 88 -0.28 23.57 -17.47
CA TYR A 88 0.76 22.77 -16.85
C TYR A 88 0.72 22.96 -15.33
N ARG A 89 0.70 21.85 -14.59
CA ARG A 89 0.73 21.82 -13.13
C ARG A 89 1.86 20.93 -12.64
N TYR A 90 2.64 21.45 -11.69
CA TYR A 90 3.54 20.67 -10.87
C TYR A 90 2.94 20.48 -9.48
N GLN A 91 2.96 19.25 -8.96
CA GLN A 91 2.49 18.93 -7.62
C GLN A 91 3.48 17.98 -6.93
N GLN A 92 3.71 18.19 -5.64
CA GLN A 92 4.64 17.39 -4.84
C GLN A 92 4.10 17.09 -3.44
N SER A 93 4.24 15.85 -2.99
CA SER A 93 3.93 15.46 -1.61
C SER A 93 4.88 16.09 -0.58
N THR A 94 4.38 16.52 0.57
CA THR A 94 5.17 17.13 1.67
C THR A 94 5.40 16.21 2.86
N LYS A 95 4.49 15.27 3.14
CA LYS A 95 4.56 14.41 4.34
C LYS A 95 4.84 12.95 3.98
N GLY A 96 6.07 12.65 3.54
CA GLY A 96 6.48 11.29 3.19
C GLY A 96 6.30 10.28 4.32
N ARG A 97 6.57 10.69 5.57
CA ARG A 97 6.31 9.88 6.78
C ARG A 97 4.88 9.33 6.84
N ARG A 98 3.87 10.13 6.49
CA ARG A 98 2.46 9.71 6.53
C ARG A 98 2.16 8.63 5.50
N ILE A 99 2.76 8.74 4.31
CA ILE A 99 2.65 7.73 3.26
C ILE A 99 3.33 6.42 3.73
N ALA A 100 4.51 6.52 4.36
CA ALA A 100 5.18 5.35 4.95
C ALA A 100 4.33 4.71 6.06
N GLU A 101 3.76 5.50 6.97
CA GLU A 101 2.86 5.00 8.01
C GLU A 101 1.62 4.33 7.43
N GLY A 102 1.12 4.82 6.30
CA GLY A 102 0.02 4.20 5.55
C GLY A 102 0.39 2.82 4.98
N LEU A 103 1.63 2.63 4.49
CA LEU A 103 2.07 1.38 3.84
C LEU A 103 2.66 0.35 4.81
N PHE A 104 3.30 0.81 5.88
CA PHE A 104 4.13 0.00 6.78
C PHE A 104 3.67 0.03 8.23
N GLY A 105 2.73 0.91 8.58
CA GLY A 105 2.30 1.14 9.97
C GLY A 105 3.25 2.03 10.77
N GLY A 106 4.39 2.44 10.20
CA GLY A 106 5.38 3.33 10.78
C GLY A 106 6.20 4.07 9.72
N SER A 107 7.02 5.04 10.15
CA SER A 107 7.95 5.80 9.29
C SER A 107 9.25 5.07 8.97
N GLY A 108 9.43 3.88 9.56
CA GLY A 108 10.62 3.06 9.38
C GLY A 108 10.32 1.60 9.69
N LEU A 109 11.24 0.75 9.29
CA LEU A 109 11.22 -0.68 9.53
C LEU A 109 12.38 -1.04 10.44
N SER A 110 12.12 -1.83 11.48
CA SER A 110 13.18 -2.44 12.29
C SER A 110 13.19 -3.94 12.06
N PHE A 111 14.37 -4.55 12.17
CA PHE A 111 14.60 -5.97 11.98
C PHE A 111 15.36 -6.54 13.18
N ALA A 112 14.89 -7.68 13.68
CA ALA A 112 15.59 -8.50 14.64
C ALA A 112 15.38 -9.97 14.26
N GLY A 113 16.48 -10.74 14.21
CA GLY A 113 16.46 -12.15 13.91
C GLY A 113 15.77 -12.96 15.00
N SER A 114 15.41 -14.20 14.68
CA SER A 114 14.72 -15.12 15.61
C SER A 114 15.53 -15.43 16.88
N GLN A 115 16.86 -15.42 16.79
CA GLN A 115 17.83 -15.65 17.86
C GLN A 115 18.57 -14.37 18.29
N ALA A 116 18.08 -13.20 17.92
CA ALA A 116 18.66 -11.94 18.38
C ALA A 116 18.59 -11.84 19.91
N THR A 117 19.67 -11.39 20.55
CA THR A 117 19.73 -11.24 22.02
C THR A 117 18.58 -10.39 22.56
N SER A 118 18.26 -9.27 21.89
CA SER A 118 17.12 -8.43 22.26
C SER A 118 15.78 -9.19 22.21
N ARG A 119 15.61 -10.12 21.28
CA ARG A 119 14.38 -10.91 21.13
C ARG A 119 14.27 -11.97 22.22
N LEU A 120 15.36 -12.68 22.49
CA LEU A 120 15.44 -13.65 23.58
C LEU A 120 15.17 -13.00 24.94
N ASN A 121 15.66 -11.78 25.14
CA ASN A 121 15.43 -10.97 26.33
C ASN A 121 14.09 -10.20 26.34
N LYS A 122 13.25 -10.38 25.31
CA LYS A 122 11.95 -9.68 25.16
C LYS A 122 12.02 -8.15 25.22
N THR A 123 13.15 -7.56 24.77
CA THR A 123 13.34 -6.09 24.71
C THR A 123 13.06 -5.52 23.32
N VAL A 124 12.86 -6.36 22.30
CA VAL A 124 12.50 -5.95 20.94
C VAL A 124 11.12 -5.27 20.92
N LYS A 125 11.01 -4.15 20.20
CA LYS A 125 9.71 -3.49 19.96
C LYS A 125 8.77 -4.43 19.22
N ALA A 126 7.50 -4.48 19.62
CA ALA A 126 6.49 -5.39 19.04
C ALA A 126 6.31 -5.25 17.51
N SER A 127 6.66 -4.10 16.92
CA SER A 127 6.61 -3.85 15.47
C SER A 127 7.89 -4.23 14.70
N THR A 128 8.87 -4.85 15.35
CA THR A 128 10.14 -5.23 14.73
C THR A 128 9.99 -6.52 13.94
N LEU A 129 10.21 -6.42 12.63
CA LEU A 129 10.09 -7.52 11.69
C LEU A 129 11.10 -8.63 12.01
N LEU A 130 10.69 -9.86 11.78
CA LEU A 130 11.56 -11.02 11.87
C LEU A 130 12.56 -11.00 10.70
N ALA A 131 13.84 -10.77 11.01
CA ALA A 131 14.90 -10.58 10.01
C ALA A 131 15.06 -11.80 9.09
N ASP A 132 14.83 -12.99 9.63
CA ASP A 132 14.88 -14.28 8.94
C ASP A 132 14.01 -14.33 7.67
N ASN A 133 12.85 -13.67 7.68
CA ASN A 133 11.93 -13.63 6.54
C ASN A 133 12.50 -12.85 5.32
N PHE A 134 13.56 -12.08 5.54
CA PHE A 134 14.22 -11.25 4.54
C PHE A 134 15.63 -11.78 4.17
N GLY A 135 16.01 -12.95 4.68
CA GLY A 135 17.34 -13.53 4.45
C GLY A 135 18.46 -12.86 5.24
N LEU A 136 18.10 -12.01 6.21
CA LEU A 136 19.03 -11.41 7.16
C LEU A 136 19.35 -12.42 8.27
N SER A 137 20.55 -12.31 8.87
CA SER A 137 21.01 -13.23 9.90
C SER A 137 19.98 -13.47 11.00
N HIS A 138 19.84 -14.74 11.42
CA HIS A 138 18.98 -15.14 12.53
C HIS A 138 19.39 -14.52 13.89
N VAL A 139 20.63 -14.01 14.01
CA VAL A 139 21.10 -13.25 15.17
C VAL A 139 21.21 -11.75 14.90
N GLN A 140 20.65 -11.26 13.78
CA GLN A 140 20.61 -9.83 13.48
C GLN A 140 19.91 -9.07 14.62
N ASP A 141 20.57 -8.03 15.14
CA ASP A 141 19.99 -7.17 16.17
C ASP A 141 20.12 -5.69 15.76
N ASN A 142 19.24 -4.84 16.27
CA ASN A 142 19.28 -3.38 16.13
C ASN A 142 19.43 -2.83 14.69
N LEU A 143 18.90 -3.53 13.68
CA LEU A 143 18.88 -3.02 12.31
C LEU A 143 17.59 -2.24 12.07
N SER A 144 17.69 -1.01 11.57
CA SER A 144 16.50 -0.23 11.19
C SER A 144 16.72 0.60 9.93
N ILE A 145 15.62 0.95 9.27
CA ILE A 145 15.57 1.71 8.02
C ILE A 145 14.51 2.78 8.19
N SER A 146 14.81 4.02 7.82
CA SER A 146 13.81 5.08 7.73
C SER A 146 13.37 5.30 6.28
N LEU A 147 12.05 5.39 6.07
CA LEU A 147 11.42 5.56 4.78
C LEU A 147 10.78 6.95 4.69
N CYS A 148 11.07 7.68 3.60
CA CYS A 148 10.49 8.99 3.33
C CYS A 148 9.99 9.05 1.88
N PRO A 149 8.89 8.34 1.58
CA PRO A 149 8.36 8.27 0.23
C PRO A 149 7.94 9.66 -0.28
N LYS A 150 8.11 9.87 -1.57
CA LYS A 150 7.82 11.13 -2.26
C LYS A 150 7.11 10.87 -3.57
N VAL A 151 6.05 11.62 -3.81
CA VAL A 151 5.29 11.65 -5.06
C VAL A 151 5.48 13.01 -5.71
N GLN A 152 5.82 13.01 -7.00
CA GLN A 152 5.95 14.20 -7.83
C GLN A 152 5.11 14.01 -9.08
N ASN A 153 4.23 14.96 -9.39
CA ASN A 153 3.37 14.92 -10.57
C ASN A 153 3.65 16.14 -11.45
N HIS A 154 3.78 15.88 -12.74
CA HIS A 154 3.79 16.85 -13.82
C HIS A 154 2.54 16.59 -14.66
N ILE A 155 1.65 17.55 -14.73
CA ILE A 155 0.30 17.36 -15.28
C ILE A 155 0.09 18.39 -16.38
N VAL A 156 -0.22 17.92 -17.58
CA VAL A 156 -0.68 18.76 -18.69
C VAL A 156 -2.16 18.48 -18.88
N ASP A 157 -2.98 19.48 -18.66
CA ASP A 157 -4.43 19.38 -18.66
C ASP A 157 -5.00 20.09 -19.89
N PHE A 158 -5.62 19.32 -20.79
CA PHE A 158 -6.30 19.85 -21.96
C PHE A 158 -7.80 19.96 -21.67
N LYS A 159 -8.37 21.14 -21.93
CA LYS A 159 -9.78 21.45 -21.65
C LYS A 159 -10.45 21.98 -22.90
N LEU A 160 -11.63 21.45 -23.16
CA LEU A 160 -12.55 21.98 -24.16
C LEU A 160 -13.88 22.21 -23.48
N TYR A 161 -14.43 23.39 -23.64
CA TYR A 161 -15.80 23.72 -23.30
C TYR A 161 -16.49 24.25 -24.54
N ALA A 162 -17.72 23.79 -24.75
CA ALA A 162 -18.56 24.26 -25.84
C ALA A 162 -19.96 24.49 -25.30
N ARG A 163 -20.48 25.69 -25.54
CA ARG A 163 -21.86 26.04 -25.28
C ARG A 163 -22.71 25.64 -26.49
N LEU A 164 -23.84 25.02 -26.22
CA LEU A 164 -24.70 24.37 -27.21
C LEU A 164 -26.07 25.06 -27.27
N ASP A 165 -26.13 26.39 -27.10
CA ASP A 165 -27.40 27.13 -27.04
C ASP A 165 -28.24 27.02 -28.30
N ASN A 166 -27.57 26.82 -29.45
CA ASN A 166 -28.22 26.56 -30.73
C ASN A 166 -29.07 25.27 -30.72
N LEU A 167 -28.75 24.32 -29.84
CA LEU A 167 -29.55 23.12 -29.62
C LEU A 167 -30.59 23.35 -28.53
N VAL A 168 -30.13 23.79 -27.36
CA VAL A 168 -30.98 24.08 -26.19
C VAL A 168 -30.33 25.24 -25.42
N PRO A 169 -31.03 26.37 -25.20
CA PRO A 169 -30.49 27.50 -24.43
C PRO A 169 -29.99 27.06 -23.06
N GLY A 170 -28.74 27.40 -22.72
CA GLY A 170 -28.10 27.05 -21.45
C GLY A 170 -27.45 25.67 -21.44
N LEU A 171 -27.59 24.86 -22.50
CA LEU A 171 -26.89 23.57 -22.62
C LEU A 171 -25.40 23.79 -22.88
N PHE A 172 -24.55 23.02 -22.21
CA PHE A 172 -23.10 23.05 -22.42
C PHE A 172 -22.50 21.66 -22.32
N MET A 173 -21.33 21.50 -22.93
CA MET A 173 -20.48 20.33 -22.77
C MET A 173 -19.05 20.73 -22.40
N GLN A 174 -18.39 19.88 -21.62
CA GLN A 174 -17.00 20.02 -21.24
C GLN A 174 -16.27 18.68 -21.40
N ILE A 175 -15.08 18.73 -22.01
CA ILE A 175 -14.16 17.59 -22.12
C ILE A 175 -12.85 17.97 -21.45
N LYS A 176 -12.29 17.06 -20.67
CA LYS A 176 -11.00 17.23 -20.02
C LYS A 176 -10.12 15.99 -20.14
N LEU A 177 -8.86 16.19 -20.50
CA LEU A 177 -7.86 15.16 -20.80
C LEU A 177 -6.55 15.43 -20.02
N PRO A 178 -6.46 15.07 -18.74
CA PRO A 178 -5.25 15.27 -17.93
C PRO A 178 -4.19 14.21 -18.27
N MET A 179 -3.12 14.64 -18.95
CA MET A 179 -1.90 13.85 -19.15
C MET A 179 -0.97 14.03 -17.96
N VAL A 180 -0.63 12.93 -17.30
CA VAL A 180 0.15 12.95 -16.06
C VAL A 180 1.43 12.17 -16.26
N HIS A 181 2.55 12.82 -16.01
CA HIS A 181 3.83 12.18 -15.75
C HIS A 181 4.09 12.23 -14.24
N THR A 182 4.19 11.06 -13.60
CA THR A 182 4.40 10.95 -12.16
C THR A 182 5.69 10.21 -11.84
N ASN A 183 6.38 10.63 -10.78
CA ASN A 183 7.60 10.02 -10.28
C ASN A 183 7.46 9.73 -8.77
N TRP A 184 7.53 8.46 -8.43
CA TRP A 184 7.35 7.94 -7.08
C TRP A 184 8.67 7.37 -6.58
N LYS A 185 9.13 7.86 -5.42
CA LYS A 185 10.38 7.47 -4.79
C LYS A 185 10.08 6.96 -3.39
N LEU A 186 10.44 5.72 -3.07
CA LEU A 186 10.18 5.16 -1.73
C LEU A 186 11.14 5.72 -0.67
N SER A 187 12.41 5.95 -1.04
CA SER A 187 13.43 6.59 -0.21
C SER A 187 13.63 8.03 -0.70
N GLY A 188 13.37 9.01 0.16
CA GLY A 188 13.29 10.41 -0.21
C GLY A 188 14.63 11.09 -0.50
N LYS A 189 15.26 10.84 -1.66
CA LYS A 189 16.00 11.82 -2.50
C LYS A 189 16.62 11.17 -3.76
N GLN A 190 16.98 12.05 -4.69
CA GLN A 190 17.38 11.86 -6.09
C GLN A 190 18.47 10.81 -6.35
N ASN A 191 18.30 10.00 -7.40
CA ASN A 191 19.17 9.58 -8.53
C ASN A 191 20.71 9.88 -8.55
N LYS A 192 21.35 10.19 -7.44
CA LYS A 192 22.77 9.94 -7.19
C LYS A 192 22.82 9.16 -5.88
N CYS A 193 22.81 7.83 -6.01
CA CYS A 193 23.19 6.95 -4.91
C CYS A 193 24.50 7.50 -4.34
N CYS A 194 24.50 7.87 -3.07
CA CYS A 194 25.54 8.64 -2.39
C CYS A 194 26.98 8.22 -2.78
N PRO A 195 27.76 9.03 -3.51
CA PRO A 195 29.20 8.98 -3.40
C PRO A 195 29.58 9.88 -2.22
N GLY A 196 29.58 9.30 -1.01
CA GLY A 196 30.10 9.95 0.20
C GLY A 196 29.16 10.95 0.88
N SER A 197 28.95 10.76 2.18
CA SER A 197 28.20 11.61 3.12
C SER A 197 26.67 11.65 2.97
N CYS A 198 26.00 10.99 3.91
CA CYS A 198 24.57 11.17 4.16
C CYS A 198 24.32 12.63 4.57
N PHE A 199 23.73 13.43 3.69
CA PHE A 199 23.38 14.82 4.00
C PHE A 199 22.16 14.90 4.93
N GLU A 200 22.27 15.80 5.89
CA GLU A 200 21.38 16.09 7.02
C GLU A 200 19.88 16.16 6.72
N SER A 201 19.41 16.37 5.50
CA SER A 201 17.99 16.72 5.26
C SER A 201 16.95 15.60 5.52
N CYS A 202 17.35 14.33 5.64
CA CYS A 202 16.45 13.28 6.13
C CYS A 202 16.44 13.17 7.66
N CYS A 203 17.42 13.77 8.35
CA CYS A 203 17.53 13.83 9.81
C CYS A 203 17.30 15.24 10.38
N ASN A 204 17.21 16.28 9.54
CA ASN A 204 17.05 17.65 9.98
C ASN A 204 15.56 17.93 10.23
N SER A 205 15.19 17.75 11.50
CA SER A 205 14.17 18.43 12.34
C SER A 205 12.74 18.72 11.83
N SER A 206 12.45 18.63 10.53
CA SER A 206 11.11 18.86 9.96
C SER A 206 10.37 17.56 9.60
N CYS A 207 11.11 16.47 9.41
CA CYS A 207 10.57 15.12 9.20
C CYS A 207 10.78 14.17 10.40
N CYS A 208 11.65 14.56 11.32
CA CYS A 208 12.10 13.76 12.45
C CYS A 208 11.83 14.55 13.73
N ASP A 209 11.01 13.98 14.60
CA ASP A 209 10.98 14.38 16.00
C ASP A 209 12.40 14.21 16.59
N SER A 210 12.73 14.96 17.63
CA SER A 210 14.05 15.20 18.25
C SER A 210 14.91 13.98 18.69
N SER A 211 14.63 12.78 18.20
CA SER A 211 15.28 11.50 18.55
C SER A 211 16.08 10.83 17.42
N CYS A 212 16.29 11.49 16.27
CA CYS A 212 17.23 10.98 15.25
C CYS A 212 18.68 11.16 15.72
N ALA A 213 19.18 10.17 16.46
CA ALA A 213 20.58 10.08 16.87
C ALA A 213 21.51 10.06 15.63
N THR A 214 22.65 10.74 15.77
CA THR A 214 23.71 11.01 14.77
C THR A 214 24.50 9.78 14.28
N SER A 215 23.95 8.57 14.40
CA SER A 215 24.67 7.30 14.17
C SER A 215 24.22 6.54 12.92
N ALA A 216 23.77 7.22 11.86
CA ALA A 216 23.47 6.58 10.58
C ALA A 216 24.76 6.14 9.89
N THR A 217 25.05 4.83 9.87
CA THR A 217 26.33 4.27 9.43
C THR A 217 26.45 4.11 7.91
N SER A 218 25.33 4.06 7.16
CA SER A 218 25.34 4.05 5.68
C SER A 218 23.96 4.39 5.06
N CYS A 219 23.97 5.07 3.91
CA CYS A 219 22.77 5.31 3.11
C CYS A 219 22.71 4.27 1.98
N SER A 220 21.65 3.45 1.92
CA SER A 220 21.45 2.44 0.86
C SER A 220 20.25 2.79 -0.03
N VAL A 221 20.09 2.09 -1.15
CA VAL A 221 18.99 2.27 -2.12
C VAL A 221 17.60 2.20 -1.45
N ALA A 222 17.50 1.57 -0.27
CA ALA A 222 16.26 1.39 0.46
C ALA A 222 15.97 2.44 1.56
N GLY A 223 16.89 3.35 1.90
CA GLY A 223 16.68 4.38 2.92
C GLY A 223 17.88 4.64 3.84
N CYS A 224 17.67 5.42 4.90
CA CYS A 224 18.67 5.68 5.94
C CYS A 224 18.74 4.48 6.88
N GLN A 225 19.81 3.70 6.80
CA GLN A 225 20.02 2.52 7.63
C GLN A 225 20.73 2.90 8.93
N THR A 226 20.26 2.36 10.05
CA THR A 226 20.96 2.36 11.33
C THR A 226 21.29 0.93 11.72
N GLY A 227 22.51 0.70 12.22
CA GLY A 227 23.00 -0.63 12.56
C GLY A 227 23.73 -1.33 11.42
N THR A 228 24.48 -2.36 11.77
CA THR A 228 25.32 -3.13 10.84
C THR A 228 24.65 -4.46 10.51
N LEU A 229 24.75 -4.89 9.24
CA LEU A 229 24.32 -6.23 8.84
C LEU A 229 25.19 -7.28 9.53
N ASN A 230 24.55 -8.23 10.20
CA ASN A 230 25.22 -9.36 10.82
C ASN A 230 25.45 -10.44 9.75
N SER A 231 26.70 -10.93 9.65
CA SER A 231 27.12 -11.91 8.65
C SER A 231 27.07 -13.36 9.12
N THR A 232 26.58 -13.63 10.34
CA THR A 232 26.47 -14.98 10.88
C THR A 232 25.54 -15.82 9.98
N PRO A 233 26.05 -16.90 9.35
CA PRO A 233 25.25 -17.77 8.49
C PRO A 233 24.05 -18.40 9.20
N PHE A 234 23.01 -18.71 8.44
CA PHE A 234 21.97 -19.59 8.93
C PHE A 234 22.54 -21.01 9.12
N PRO A 235 22.24 -21.66 10.25
CA PRO A 235 22.64 -23.05 10.48
C PRO A 235 22.10 -23.97 9.37
N ALA A 236 22.88 -24.99 9.01
CA ALA A 236 22.44 -26.02 8.07
C ALA A 236 21.11 -26.63 8.55
N GLY A 237 20.15 -26.76 7.64
CA GLY A 237 18.81 -27.25 7.97
C GLY A 237 17.77 -26.17 8.29
N TYR A 238 18.18 -24.93 8.59
CA TYR A 238 17.22 -23.90 8.95
C TYR A 238 16.48 -23.30 7.75
N MET A 239 17.22 -22.90 6.71
CA MET A 239 16.70 -22.28 5.47
C MET A 239 16.86 -23.15 4.23
N SER A 240 17.61 -24.25 4.32
CA SER A 240 17.83 -25.23 3.24
C SER A 240 18.04 -26.62 3.81
N ASN A 241 18.23 -27.62 2.95
CA ASN A 241 18.67 -28.95 3.36
C ASN A 241 20.03 -28.93 4.10
N LEU A 242 20.39 -30.06 4.75
CA LEU A 242 21.65 -30.21 5.50
C LEU A 242 22.90 -30.34 4.61
N LEU A 243 22.73 -30.65 3.32
CA LEU A 243 23.84 -30.84 2.38
C LEU A 243 24.42 -29.52 1.86
N ASN A 244 23.62 -28.46 1.87
CA ASN A 244 23.97 -27.15 1.33
C ASN A 244 24.84 -26.29 2.29
N GLU A 245 25.48 -26.93 3.28
CA GLU A 245 26.23 -26.26 4.36
C GLU A 245 25.42 -25.12 5.02
N THR A 246 26.08 -24.20 5.71
CA THR A 246 25.43 -23.00 6.25
C THR A 246 25.08 -22.01 5.14
N ILE A 247 23.90 -21.40 5.20
CA ILE A 247 23.49 -20.39 4.20
C ILE A 247 23.94 -19.01 4.64
N ALA A 248 24.78 -18.35 3.84
CA ALA A 248 25.19 -16.97 4.09
C ALA A 248 23.95 -16.04 4.06
N PRO A 249 23.85 -15.06 4.99
CA PRO A 249 22.80 -14.05 4.93
C PRO A 249 22.99 -13.18 3.69
N VAL A 250 21.92 -12.52 3.24
CA VAL A 250 22.00 -11.58 2.12
C VAL A 250 22.97 -10.44 2.44
N SER A 251 23.80 -10.08 1.45
CA SER A 251 24.90 -9.12 1.61
C SER A 251 24.48 -7.66 1.71
N SER A 252 23.22 -7.36 1.34
CA SER A 252 22.70 -6.00 1.41
C SER A 252 21.24 -5.95 1.86
N LEU A 253 20.87 -4.85 2.53
CA LEU A 253 19.48 -4.58 2.90
C LEU A 253 18.58 -4.40 1.65
N SER A 254 19.15 -3.91 0.54
CA SER A 254 18.39 -3.79 -0.71
C SER A 254 18.00 -5.16 -1.24
N ASP A 255 18.91 -6.13 -1.24
CA ASP A 255 18.64 -7.51 -1.66
C ASP A 255 17.60 -8.17 -0.75
N ALA A 256 17.72 -7.94 0.57
CA ALA A 256 16.77 -8.41 1.57
C ALA A 256 15.35 -7.91 1.30
N LEU A 257 15.19 -6.59 1.10
CA LEU A 257 13.88 -5.96 0.89
C LEU A 257 13.30 -6.26 -0.51
N ASN A 258 14.15 -6.46 -1.50
CA ASN A 258 13.73 -6.88 -2.84
C ASN A 258 13.44 -8.39 -2.94
N GLY A 259 13.70 -9.14 -1.86
CA GLY A 259 13.38 -10.56 -1.75
C GLY A 259 14.20 -11.40 -2.72
N ILE A 260 15.52 -11.21 -2.76
CA ILE A 260 16.43 -12.15 -3.42
C ILE A 260 16.31 -13.53 -2.77
N GLY A 261 16.45 -14.59 -3.56
CA GLY A 261 16.41 -15.97 -3.06
C GLY A 261 17.61 -16.30 -2.16
N PHE A 262 17.40 -17.14 -1.15
CA PHE A 262 18.43 -17.63 -0.25
C PHE A 262 18.02 -19.00 0.30
N GLY A 263 18.94 -19.96 0.39
CA GLY A 263 18.59 -21.35 0.73
C GLY A 263 17.50 -21.90 -0.20
N ASP A 264 16.43 -22.44 0.38
CA ASP A 264 15.28 -22.96 -0.37
C ASP A 264 14.27 -21.86 -0.75
N PHE A 265 14.46 -20.60 -0.33
CA PHE A 265 13.61 -19.47 -0.71
C PHE A 265 13.80 -19.10 -2.18
N GLN A 266 12.71 -19.18 -2.94
CA GLN A 266 12.71 -18.99 -4.40
C GLN A 266 12.81 -17.51 -4.84
N GLY A 267 12.89 -16.59 -3.87
CA GLY A 267 12.76 -15.16 -4.11
C GLY A 267 11.31 -14.71 -4.17
N ARG A 268 11.12 -13.38 -4.24
CA ARG A 268 9.80 -12.73 -4.25
C ARG A 268 9.49 -12.11 -5.62
N ALA A 269 8.28 -12.35 -6.13
CA ALA A 269 7.84 -11.73 -7.38
C ALA A 269 7.23 -10.33 -7.18
N TYR A 270 6.51 -10.12 -6.07
CA TYR A 270 5.75 -8.89 -5.78
C TYR A 270 6.25 -8.10 -4.55
N GLY A 271 5.77 -6.87 -4.37
CA GLY A 271 6.00 -6.04 -3.19
C GLY A 271 7.46 -5.73 -2.87
N LYS A 272 8.31 -5.63 -3.89
CA LYS A 272 9.71 -5.20 -3.76
C LYS A 272 9.77 -3.75 -3.27
N PHE A 273 10.82 -3.41 -2.54
CA PHE A 273 11.05 -2.06 -2.01
C PHE A 273 11.93 -1.21 -2.95
N SER A 274 12.41 -1.78 -4.06
CA SER A 274 13.25 -1.07 -5.01
C SER A 274 12.49 0.06 -5.70
N GLY A 275 13.19 1.19 -5.83
CA GLY A 275 13.15 2.00 -7.05
C GLY A 275 12.57 3.41 -6.92
N CYS A 276 13.07 4.26 -7.81
CA CYS A 276 12.32 5.37 -8.35
C CYS A 276 11.54 4.82 -9.54
N HIS A 277 10.23 5.00 -9.54
CA HIS A 277 9.37 4.55 -10.62
C HIS A 277 8.64 5.73 -11.21
N GLU A 278 8.53 5.74 -12.53
CA GLU A 278 7.84 6.78 -13.26
C GLU A 278 6.80 6.19 -14.20
N ALA A 279 5.75 6.96 -14.46
CA ALA A 279 4.72 6.59 -15.40
C ALA A 279 4.16 7.85 -16.08
N THR A 280 3.88 7.75 -17.38
CA THR A 280 3.21 8.79 -18.15
C THR A 280 1.93 8.22 -18.75
N ARG A 281 0.76 8.72 -18.35
CA ARG A 281 -0.56 8.23 -18.78
C ARG A 281 -1.61 9.35 -18.75
N LEU A 282 -2.72 9.15 -19.44
CA LEU A 282 -3.93 9.94 -19.24
C LEU A 282 -4.66 9.47 -17.97
N ALA A 283 -4.88 10.33 -16.99
CA ALA A 283 -5.54 9.91 -15.74
C ALA A 283 -7.00 9.47 -15.94
N GLY A 284 -7.67 10.05 -16.92
CA GLY A 284 -9.02 9.69 -17.35
C GLY A 284 -9.45 10.54 -18.54
N VAL A 285 -10.58 10.20 -19.13
CA VAL A 285 -11.31 11.10 -20.04
C VAL A 285 -12.55 11.55 -19.30
N TYR A 286 -12.64 12.86 -19.04
CA TYR A 286 -13.72 13.46 -18.28
C TYR A 286 -14.65 14.15 -19.26
N PHE A 287 -15.94 13.84 -19.17
CA PHE A 287 -17.00 14.44 -19.98
C PHE A 287 -18.12 14.93 -19.08
N ASP A 288 -18.45 16.20 -19.18
CA ASP A 288 -19.57 16.81 -18.48
C ASP A 288 -20.58 17.34 -19.51
N LEU A 289 -21.86 17.05 -19.28
CA LEU A 289 -22.98 17.60 -20.04
C LEU A 289 -23.90 18.30 -19.07
N GLY A 290 -24.07 19.60 -19.21
CA GLY A 290 -24.80 20.41 -18.24
C GLY A 290 -25.78 21.39 -18.83
N TYR A 291 -26.61 21.93 -17.95
CA TYR A 291 -27.67 22.87 -18.26
C TYR A 291 -27.70 24.00 -17.23
N ASN A 292 -27.54 25.23 -17.70
CA ASN A 292 -27.66 26.45 -16.91
C ASN A 292 -29.12 26.90 -16.91
N PHE A 293 -29.85 26.56 -15.84
CA PHE A 293 -31.28 26.92 -15.72
C PHE A 293 -31.50 28.36 -15.24
N MET A 294 -30.47 28.96 -14.63
CA MET A 294 -30.46 30.38 -14.31
C MET A 294 -29.28 31.01 -15.01
N GLU A 295 -29.59 31.98 -15.85
CA GLU A 295 -28.60 32.57 -16.72
C GLU A 295 -28.86 34.07 -16.84
N CYS A 296 -27.98 34.87 -16.24
CA CYS A 296 -28.05 36.32 -16.21
C CYS A 296 -26.63 36.90 -16.35
N PRO A 297 -26.48 38.17 -16.79
CA PRO A 297 -25.17 38.81 -16.91
C PRO A 297 -24.31 38.71 -15.65
N ASN A 298 -24.90 38.85 -14.46
CA ASN A 298 -24.19 38.89 -13.19
C ASN A 298 -24.25 37.59 -12.36
N LYS A 299 -24.93 36.54 -12.86
CA LYS A 299 -25.06 35.26 -12.15
C LYS A 299 -25.46 34.13 -13.07
N HIS A 300 -24.95 32.93 -12.80
CA HIS A 300 -25.49 31.70 -13.37
C HIS A 300 -25.63 30.62 -12.31
N CYS A 301 -26.51 29.67 -12.58
CA CYS A 301 -26.64 28.45 -11.83
C CYS A 301 -27.05 27.31 -12.76
N GLY A 302 -26.37 26.18 -12.64
CA GLY A 302 -26.59 25.02 -13.48
C GLY A 302 -26.25 23.73 -12.76
N PHE A 303 -26.70 22.64 -13.36
CA PHE A 303 -26.31 21.29 -13.00
C PHE A 303 -25.69 20.59 -14.20
N TYR A 304 -24.88 19.56 -13.95
CA TYR A 304 -24.29 18.76 -15.01
C TYR A 304 -24.21 17.30 -14.64
N LEU A 305 -24.34 16.44 -15.64
CA LEU A 305 -23.99 15.03 -15.56
C LEU A 305 -22.50 14.88 -15.83
N LYS A 306 -21.80 14.09 -15.03
CA LYS A 306 -20.37 13.83 -15.13
C LYS A 306 -20.11 12.36 -15.41
N VAL A 307 -19.32 12.09 -16.45
CA VAL A 307 -18.84 10.75 -16.82
C VAL A 307 -17.33 10.77 -16.88
N VAL A 308 -16.67 9.77 -16.26
CA VAL A 308 -15.21 9.61 -16.33
C VAL A 308 -14.86 8.23 -16.83
N ALA A 309 -14.15 8.18 -17.96
CA ALA A 309 -13.61 6.94 -18.51
C ALA A 309 -12.22 6.64 -17.92
N PRO A 310 -11.96 5.39 -17.50
CA PRO A 310 -10.71 5.03 -16.84
C PRO A 310 -9.60 4.68 -17.83
N THR A 311 -8.79 5.68 -18.20
CA THR A 311 -7.63 5.49 -19.10
C THR A 311 -6.29 5.40 -18.38
N GLY A 312 -6.32 5.44 -17.06
CA GLY A 312 -5.14 5.52 -16.19
C GLY A 312 -4.30 4.24 -16.11
N THR A 313 -3.82 3.96 -14.90
CA THR A 313 -3.01 2.78 -14.60
C THR A 313 -3.90 1.56 -14.55
N ASP A 314 -3.58 0.53 -15.35
CA ASP A 314 -4.33 -0.71 -15.37
C ASP A 314 -4.04 -1.53 -14.10
N MET A 315 -5.01 -1.55 -13.19
CA MET A 315 -4.92 -2.27 -11.93
C MET A 315 -5.32 -3.74 -12.07
N ASN A 316 -5.70 -4.22 -13.26
CA ASN A 316 -6.03 -5.62 -13.53
C ASN A 316 -4.79 -6.46 -13.97
N SER A 317 -3.62 -5.85 -14.00
CA SER A 317 -2.32 -6.49 -14.24
C SER A 317 -1.53 -6.70 -12.94
N THR A 318 -0.36 -7.34 -12.99
CA THR A 318 0.56 -7.45 -11.83
C THR A 318 1.67 -6.41 -11.82
N ASN A 319 1.74 -5.55 -12.83
CA ASN A 319 2.86 -4.61 -12.98
C ASN A 319 2.96 -3.66 -11.78
N HIS A 320 1.83 -3.19 -11.27
CA HIS A 320 1.80 -2.34 -10.07
C HIS A 320 2.10 -3.09 -8.78
N LEU A 321 1.90 -4.41 -8.73
CA LEU A 321 2.21 -5.22 -7.55
C LEU A 321 3.69 -5.56 -7.43
N ARG A 322 4.49 -5.42 -8.49
CA ARG A 322 5.93 -5.75 -8.44
C ARG A 322 6.67 -4.96 -7.36
N ASN A 323 6.28 -3.70 -7.16
CA ASN A 323 6.88 -2.82 -6.16
C ASN A 323 5.79 -2.31 -5.22
N ILE A 324 6.11 -2.18 -3.92
CA ILE A 324 5.13 -1.68 -2.93
C ILE A 324 4.73 -0.22 -3.16
N PHE A 325 5.60 0.56 -3.82
CA PHE A 325 5.40 1.97 -4.08
C PHE A 325 5.45 2.24 -5.59
N HIS A 326 4.46 1.72 -6.30
CA HIS A 326 4.32 1.86 -7.74
C HIS A 326 3.48 3.09 -8.11
N PRO A 327 3.85 3.85 -9.16
CA PRO A 327 3.09 5.01 -9.61
C PRO A 327 1.70 4.62 -10.10
N VAL A 328 0.68 5.27 -9.53
CA VAL A 328 -0.69 5.17 -10.02
C VAL A 328 -1.15 6.52 -10.54
N VAL A 329 -1.60 6.51 -11.80
CA VAL A 329 -2.23 7.61 -12.51
C VAL A 329 -3.69 7.27 -12.75
N GLY A 330 -4.62 8.10 -12.27
CA GLY A 330 -6.06 7.87 -12.40
C GLY A 330 -6.65 6.86 -11.41
N ASP A 331 -7.97 6.68 -11.44
CA ASP A 331 -8.69 5.80 -10.49
C ASP A 331 -9.04 4.42 -11.05
N ASP A 332 -8.74 4.09 -12.31
CA ASP A 332 -9.09 2.81 -12.93
C ASP A 332 -10.56 2.36 -12.73
N HIS A 333 -11.51 3.29 -12.59
CA HIS A 333 -12.94 3.00 -12.50
C HIS A 333 -13.73 3.89 -13.47
N TRP A 334 -14.77 3.33 -14.10
CA TRP A 334 -15.81 4.16 -14.70
C TRP A 334 -16.50 4.96 -13.59
N GLN A 335 -16.76 6.23 -13.84
CA GLN A 335 -17.43 7.08 -12.87
C GLN A 335 -18.64 7.74 -13.53
N LEU A 336 -19.75 7.77 -12.82
CA LEU A 336 -20.97 8.46 -13.21
C LEU A 336 -21.50 9.23 -12.03
N GLY A 337 -21.89 10.47 -12.26
CA GLY A 337 -22.51 11.27 -11.23
C GLY A 337 -23.01 12.60 -11.75
N ALA A 338 -23.22 13.52 -10.83
CA ALA A 338 -23.73 14.84 -11.15
C ALA A 338 -23.02 15.90 -10.32
N GLY A 339 -23.06 17.12 -10.81
CA GLY A 339 -22.55 18.29 -10.11
C GLY A 339 -23.40 19.52 -10.33
N ILE A 340 -23.05 20.55 -9.58
CA ILE A 340 -23.62 21.89 -9.64
C ILE A 340 -22.51 22.88 -9.96
N SER A 341 -22.88 23.96 -10.65
CA SER A 341 -22.01 25.11 -10.91
C SER A 341 -22.84 26.37 -10.70
N GLY A 342 -22.26 27.34 -9.99
CA GLY A 342 -22.87 28.63 -9.76
C GLY A 342 -21.85 29.73 -9.61
N HIS A 343 -22.26 30.93 -9.98
CA HIS A 343 -21.48 32.15 -9.91
C HIS A 343 -22.42 33.31 -9.60
N THR A 344 -21.94 34.27 -8.83
CA THR A 344 -22.61 35.56 -8.65
C THR A 344 -21.60 36.67 -8.47
N GLU A 345 -21.83 37.79 -9.13
CA GLU A 345 -21.14 39.05 -8.83
C GLU A 345 -21.75 39.66 -7.58
N LEU A 346 -20.93 39.89 -6.56
CA LEU A 346 -21.33 40.54 -5.31
C LEU A 346 -21.20 42.06 -5.40
N TYR A 347 -20.27 42.53 -6.22
CA TYR A 347 -20.00 43.94 -6.44
C TYR A 347 -19.53 44.15 -7.88
N ASN A 348 -20.06 45.19 -8.52
CA ASN A 348 -19.65 45.67 -9.83
C ASN A 348 -19.76 47.21 -9.79
N CYS A 349 -18.66 47.91 -10.09
CA CYS A 349 -18.60 49.37 -10.07
C CYS A 349 -18.37 49.92 -11.48
N ASN A 350 -19.45 50.30 -12.17
CA ASN A 350 -19.40 50.85 -13.53
C ASN A 350 -18.46 50.05 -14.46
N ASP A 351 -18.51 48.73 -14.32
CA ASP A 351 -17.69 47.74 -15.02
C ASP A 351 -16.19 47.73 -14.65
N CYS A 352 -15.60 48.86 -14.24
CA CYS A 352 -14.20 49.00 -13.81
C CYS A 352 -13.64 47.93 -12.88
N HIS A 353 -14.45 47.50 -11.92
CA HIS A 353 -14.07 46.53 -10.91
C HIS A 353 -15.24 45.63 -10.57
N SER A 354 -15.00 44.32 -10.57
CA SER A 354 -15.97 43.34 -10.11
C SER A 354 -15.38 42.41 -9.06
N PHE A 355 -16.24 41.98 -8.14
CA PHE A 355 -15.95 40.97 -7.14
C PHE A 355 -17.01 39.88 -7.23
N ALA A 356 -16.56 38.66 -7.50
CA ALA A 356 -17.41 37.51 -7.76
C ALA A 356 -17.15 36.37 -6.78
N VAL A 357 -18.20 35.58 -6.55
CA VAL A 357 -18.11 34.31 -5.85
C VAL A 357 -18.52 33.19 -6.79
N TYR A 358 -17.70 32.14 -6.82
CA TYR A 358 -17.97 30.91 -7.54
C TYR A 358 -18.17 29.76 -6.56
N LEU A 359 -19.10 28.88 -6.89
CA LEU A 359 -19.42 27.66 -6.17
C LEU A 359 -19.56 26.53 -7.18
N GLN A 360 -18.78 25.47 -7.01
CA GLN A 360 -18.91 24.27 -7.83
C GLN A 360 -18.73 23.03 -6.97
N GLY A 361 -19.38 21.94 -7.37
CA GLY A 361 -19.10 20.65 -6.77
C GLY A 361 -19.71 19.52 -7.58
N TYR A 362 -19.21 18.32 -7.38
CA TYR A 362 -19.78 17.11 -7.96
C TYR A 362 -19.66 15.92 -7.03
N VAL A 363 -20.50 14.94 -7.27
CA VAL A 363 -20.50 13.64 -6.61
C VAL A 363 -20.63 12.57 -7.68
N VAL A 364 -19.74 11.58 -7.67
CA VAL A 364 -19.73 10.45 -8.58
C VAL A 364 -19.72 9.12 -7.83
N HIS A 365 -20.43 8.16 -8.40
CA HIS A 365 -20.29 6.75 -8.09
C HIS A 365 -19.16 6.14 -8.93
N MET A 366 -18.33 5.28 -8.34
CA MET A 366 -17.28 4.56 -9.06
C MET A 366 -17.69 3.10 -9.24
N PHE A 367 -17.98 2.72 -10.47
CA PHE A 367 -18.48 1.38 -10.79
C PHE A 367 -17.46 0.30 -10.50
N ASP A 368 -17.95 -0.88 -10.13
CA ASP A 368 -17.13 -2.03 -9.82
C ASP A 368 -16.05 -2.33 -10.88
N ARG A 369 -14.84 -2.66 -10.42
CA ARG A 369 -13.81 -3.21 -11.30
C ARG A 369 -12.98 -4.29 -10.65
N ASN A 370 -12.54 -5.24 -11.46
CA ASN A 370 -11.56 -6.24 -11.05
C ASN A 370 -10.17 -5.61 -11.02
N GLN A 371 -9.50 -5.70 -9.87
CA GLN A 371 -8.13 -5.25 -9.68
C GLN A 371 -7.33 -6.37 -9.03
N VAL A 372 -6.03 -6.46 -9.32
CA VAL A 372 -5.11 -7.39 -8.65
C VAL A 372 -4.53 -6.66 -7.44
N ARG A 373 -4.65 -7.26 -6.27
CA ARG A 373 -4.20 -6.69 -4.99
C ARG A 373 -3.35 -7.73 -4.25
N ALA A 374 -2.34 -7.27 -3.52
CA ALA A 374 -1.67 -8.07 -2.52
C ALA A 374 -2.42 -7.93 -1.19
N PHE A 375 -2.43 -8.99 -0.39
CA PHE A 375 -3.08 -9.00 0.91
C PHE A 375 -2.12 -9.49 1.99
N ASP A 376 -2.22 -8.90 3.16
CA ASP A 376 -1.71 -9.50 4.39
C ASP A 376 -2.64 -10.64 4.84
N LEU A 377 -2.14 -11.48 5.72
CA LEU A 377 -2.89 -12.47 6.45
C LEU A 377 -3.55 -11.86 7.70
N VAL A 378 -4.48 -12.61 8.31
CA VAL A 378 -5.17 -12.24 9.56
C VAL A 378 -4.25 -12.12 10.77
N ASN A 379 -3.04 -12.69 10.71
CA ASN A 379 -2.03 -12.68 11.78
C ASN A 379 -1.24 -11.36 11.91
N GLY A 380 -1.57 -10.33 11.12
CA GLY A 380 -1.08 -8.97 11.31
C GLY A 380 -0.61 -8.27 10.03
N PRO A 381 -0.40 -6.94 10.09
CA PRO A 381 0.12 -6.18 8.96
C PRO A 381 1.54 -6.63 8.61
N MET A 382 1.95 -6.48 7.35
CA MET A 382 3.25 -6.91 6.81
C MET A 382 3.45 -8.44 6.72
N SER A 383 2.44 -9.24 7.04
CA SER A 383 2.51 -10.70 6.97
C SER A 383 2.68 -11.25 5.56
N ARG A 384 2.37 -10.44 4.54
CA ARG A 384 2.72 -10.68 3.13
C ARG A 384 4.23 -10.95 2.91
N TYR A 385 5.09 -10.52 3.83
CA TYR A 385 6.53 -10.73 3.74
C TYR A 385 7.04 -11.96 4.49
N MET A 386 6.16 -12.72 5.15
CA MET A 386 6.53 -13.99 5.80
C MET A 386 6.86 -15.08 4.78
N LEU A 387 7.55 -16.12 5.25
CA LEU A 387 7.89 -17.30 4.46
C LEU A 387 6.86 -18.43 4.67
N MET A 388 6.58 -19.15 3.59
CA MET A 388 5.75 -20.35 3.54
C MET A 388 6.58 -21.54 3.08
N LYS A 389 6.26 -22.72 3.61
CA LYS A 389 6.75 -24.00 3.12
C LYS A 389 5.84 -24.54 2.02
N GLU A 390 6.41 -25.04 0.93
CA GLU A 390 5.69 -25.87 -0.04
C GLU A 390 5.72 -27.34 0.38
N PHE A 391 4.58 -28.00 0.28
CA PHE A 391 4.43 -29.44 0.49
C PHE A 391 4.23 -30.15 -0.84
N LYS A 392 4.62 -31.44 -0.92
CA LYS A 392 4.62 -32.18 -2.19
C LYS A 392 3.22 -32.32 -2.78
N SER A 393 2.22 -32.61 -1.97
CA SER A 393 0.81 -32.67 -2.39
C SER A 393 -0.13 -32.52 -1.19
N ALA A 394 -1.44 -32.55 -1.43
CA ALA A 394 -2.43 -32.54 -0.33
C ALA A 394 -2.46 -33.85 0.47
N THR A 395 -1.88 -34.93 -0.08
CA THR A 395 -1.81 -36.25 0.56
C THR A 395 -0.41 -36.57 1.11
N ASP A 396 0.64 -36.04 0.49
CA ASP A 396 2.01 -36.09 1.00
C ASP A 396 2.41 -34.71 1.48
N LEU A 397 2.19 -34.48 2.78
CA LEU A 397 2.51 -33.24 3.46
C LEU A 397 3.99 -33.16 3.85
N SER A 398 4.87 -33.89 3.16
CA SER A 398 6.32 -33.70 3.30
C SER A 398 6.79 -32.40 2.65
N TYR A 399 7.78 -31.74 3.26
CA TYR A 399 8.32 -30.49 2.75
C TYR A 399 9.01 -30.71 1.40
N ASN A 400 8.71 -29.85 0.43
CA ASN A 400 9.09 -29.98 -0.97
C ASN A 400 10.33 -29.14 -1.35
N ASN A 401 11.20 -28.82 -0.39
CA ASN A 401 12.46 -28.10 -0.61
C ASN A 401 12.29 -26.73 -1.29
N LYS A 402 11.15 -26.07 -1.04
CA LYS A 402 10.84 -24.74 -1.59
C LYS A 402 10.18 -23.88 -0.53
N LEU A 403 10.75 -22.70 -0.30
CA LEU A 403 10.13 -21.63 0.46
C LEU A 403 9.61 -20.55 -0.49
N TRP A 404 8.44 -20.01 -0.16
CA TRP A 404 7.78 -18.95 -0.91
C TRP A 404 7.43 -17.77 -0.02
N SER A 405 7.29 -16.58 -0.61
CA SER A 405 6.82 -15.40 0.11
C SER A 405 5.30 -15.41 0.14
N VAL A 406 4.70 -15.06 1.28
CA VAL A 406 3.24 -14.98 1.39
C VAL A 406 2.63 -14.08 0.31
N ILE A 407 3.27 -12.96 -0.04
CA ILE A 407 2.75 -12.03 -1.05
C ILE A 407 2.53 -12.64 -2.43
N ASP A 408 3.35 -13.62 -2.81
CA ASP A 408 3.24 -14.28 -4.12
C ASP A 408 2.01 -15.18 -4.13
N TRP A 409 1.75 -15.84 -3.00
CA TRP A 409 0.54 -16.60 -2.79
C TRP A 409 -0.67 -15.72 -2.54
N SER A 410 -0.59 -14.60 -1.81
CA SER A 410 -1.73 -13.79 -1.36
C SER A 410 -2.14 -12.72 -2.36
N ALA A 411 -1.42 -12.56 -3.48
CA ALA A 411 -1.88 -11.73 -4.60
C ALA A 411 -3.17 -12.32 -5.21
N ARG A 412 -4.29 -11.60 -5.09
CA ARG A 412 -5.63 -12.03 -5.55
C ARG A 412 -6.20 -11.01 -6.53
N ARG A 413 -7.01 -11.48 -7.47
CA ARG A 413 -7.96 -10.59 -8.15
C ARG A 413 -9.14 -10.34 -7.22
N ALA A 414 -9.46 -9.06 -7.01
CA ALA A 414 -10.54 -8.60 -6.17
C ALA A 414 -11.46 -7.67 -6.96
N LYS A 415 -12.77 -7.79 -6.74
CA LYS A 415 -13.76 -6.85 -7.26
C LYS A 415 -13.87 -5.68 -6.27
N ILE A 416 -13.38 -4.51 -6.69
CA ILE A 416 -13.33 -3.28 -5.88
C ILE A 416 -14.56 -2.43 -6.20
N HIS A 417 -15.21 -1.94 -5.15
CA HIS A 417 -16.35 -1.05 -5.19
C HIS A 417 -16.07 0.21 -4.36
N VAL A 418 -16.46 1.38 -4.87
CA VAL A 418 -16.38 2.65 -4.12
C VAL A 418 -17.70 3.39 -4.32
N ASP A 419 -18.45 3.54 -3.22
CA ASP A 419 -19.81 4.09 -3.28
C ASP A 419 -19.84 5.53 -3.79
N VAL A 420 -18.93 6.37 -3.28
CA VAL A 420 -18.98 7.80 -3.54
C VAL A 420 -17.59 8.44 -3.54
N LYS A 421 -17.40 9.37 -4.46
CA LYS A 421 -16.26 10.29 -4.54
C LYS A 421 -16.79 11.65 -4.96
N GLY A 422 -16.22 12.73 -4.44
CA GLY A 422 -16.70 14.06 -4.78
C GLY A 422 -15.74 15.18 -4.41
N GLU A 423 -16.00 16.32 -5.04
CA GLU A 423 -15.27 17.57 -4.84
C GLU A 423 -16.25 18.71 -4.64
N GLY A 424 -15.86 19.68 -3.83
CA GLY A 424 -16.59 20.93 -3.66
C GLY A 424 -15.62 22.08 -3.53
N LEU A 425 -15.94 23.21 -4.13
CA LEU A 425 -15.06 24.37 -4.21
C LEU A 425 -15.85 25.66 -4.06
N ILE A 426 -15.28 26.59 -3.31
CA ILE A 426 -15.71 27.98 -3.22
C ILE A 426 -14.52 28.89 -3.51
N GLU A 427 -14.75 29.93 -4.30
CA GLU A 427 -13.71 30.84 -4.76
C GLU A 427 -14.23 32.28 -4.77
N PHE A 428 -13.35 33.20 -4.38
CA PHE A 428 -13.57 34.65 -4.46
C PHE A 428 -12.61 35.23 -5.48
N VAL A 429 -13.14 35.98 -6.44
CA VAL A 429 -12.37 36.53 -7.56
C VAL A 429 -12.61 38.03 -7.66
N TYR A 430 -11.53 38.79 -7.68
CA TYR A 430 -11.52 40.19 -8.07
C TYR A 430 -11.10 40.30 -9.54
N LYS A 431 -11.77 41.16 -10.32
CA LYS A 431 -11.40 41.48 -11.70
C LYS A 431 -11.42 43.00 -11.90
N ASN A 432 -10.61 43.47 -12.85
CA ASN A 432 -10.65 44.84 -13.36
C ASN A 432 -10.83 44.88 -14.88
N ASP A 433 -11.17 46.06 -15.40
CA ASP A 433 -11.33 46.32 -16.85
C ASP A 433 -10.08 46.08 -17.68
N CYS A 434 -8.89 46.15 -17.07
CA CYS A 434 -7.63 45.93 -17.78
C CYS A 434 -7.37 44.44 -18.06
N GLY A 435 -8.32 43.56 -17.76
CA GLY A 435 -8.22 42.11 -17.95
C GLY A 435 -7.51 41.37 -16.83
N PHE A 436 -7.02 42.07 -15.79
CA PHE A 436 -6.37 41.44 -14.65
C PHE A 436 -7.40 40.88 -13.68
N SER A 437 -7.15 39.66 -13.19
CA SER A 437 -7.91 39.07 -12.11
C SER A 437 -6.99 38.44 -11.06
N ALA A 438 -7.49 38.38 -9.83
CA ALA A 438 -6.86 37.68 -8.73
C ALA A 438 -7.93 36.95 -7.93
N GLY A 439 -7.65 35.71 -7.53
CA GLY A 439 -8.60 34.92 -6.77
C GLY A 439 -7.95 34.07 -5.70
N ILE A 440 -8.76 33.75 -4.69
CA ILE A 440 -8.42 32.85 -3.59
C ILE A 440 -9.63 31.96 -3.32
N GLY A 441 -9.37 30.69 -3.00
CA GLY A 441 -10.45 29.77 -2.73
C GLY A 441 -10.07 28.58 -1.87
N TYR A 442 -11.09 27.77 -1.63
CA TYR A 442 -11.04 26.59 -0.80
C TYR A 442 -11.73 25.42 -1.49
N GLU A 443 -11.07 24.28 -1.51
CA GLU A 443 -11.57 23.04 -2.09
C GLU A 443 -11.59 21.93 -1.04
N ILE A 444 -12.63 21.12 -1.08
CA ILE A 444 -12.75 19.87 -0.34
C ILE A 444 -12.82 18.71 -1.32
N TYR A 445 -12.14 17.61 -0.97
CA TYR A 445 -12.22 16.35 -1.68
C TYR A 445 -12.52 15.23 -0.70
N GLY A 446 -13.40 14.33 -1.09
CA GLY A 446 -13.74 13.15 -0.30
C GLY A 446 -13.92 11.92 -1.17
N ARG A 447 -13.50 10.77 -0.63
CA ARG A 447 -13.75 9.46 -1.22
C ARG A 447 -14.15 8.47 -0.13
N SER A 448 -15.17 7.66 -0.40
CA SER A 448 -15.59 6.60 0.50
C SER A 448 -14.59 5.44 0.51
N ARG A 449 -14.70 4.59 1.53
CA ARG A 449 -13.87 3.41 1.68
C ARG A 449 -14.11 2.41 0.54
N GLU A 450 -13.06 1.73 0.11
CA GLU A 450 -13.20 0.59 -0.81
C GLU A 450 -13.89 -0.60 -0.12
N LYS A 451 -14.87 -1.19 -0.80
CA LYS A 451 -15.48 -2.47 -0.46
C LYS A 451 -14.96 -3.56 -1.40
N LEU A 452 -14.67 -4.73 -0.85
CA LEU A 452 -14.22 -5.91 -1.61
C LEU A 452 -15.31 -6.97 -1.54
N CYS A 453 -15.86 -7.34 -2.70
CA CYS A 453 -17.00 -8.27 -2.74
C CYS A 453 -16.60 -9.73 -3.03
N LYS A 454 -15.42 -9.97 -3.62
CA LYS A 454 -14.95 -11.32 -3.98
C LYS A 454 -13.45 -11.35 -4.13
N LEU A 455 -12.79 -12.29 -3.45
CA LEU A 455 -11.41 -12.69 -3.72
C LEU A 455 -11.44 -13.92 -4.63
N CYS A 456 -10.76 -13.85 -5.77
CA CYS A 456 -10.56 -15.00 -6.67
C CYS A 456 -9.35 -15.84 -6.22
N MET A 457 -9.05 -16.94 -6.90
CA MET A 457 -7.82 -17.72 -6.67
C MET A 457 -6.52 -16.89 -6.83
N PRO A 458 -5.35 -17.38 -6.36
CA PRO A 458 -4.07 -16.70 -6.57
C PRO A 458 -3.87 -16.25 -8.01
N TYR A 459 -3.49 -14.98 -8.19
CA TYR A 459 -3.22 -14.44 -9.52
C TYR A 459 -1.92 -14.99 -10.10
N ASN A 460 -0.93 -15.25 -9.24
CA ASN A 460 0.29 -15.93 -9.65
C ASN A 460 -0.03 -17.38 -10.01
N SER A 461 0.02 -17.72 -11.30
CA SER A 461 -0.27 -19.07 -11.80
C SER A 461 0.67 -20.12 -11.21
N ILE A 462 1.90 -19.74 -10.84
CA ILE A 462 2.84 -20.64 -10.16
C ILE A 462 2.29 -21.07 -8.79
N MET A 463 1.54 -20.21 -8.11
CA MET A 463 0.95 -20.51 -6.80
C MET A 463 -0.33 -21.33 -6.89
N SER A 464 -0.93 -21.43 -8.07
CA SER A 464 -2.14 -22.22 -8.28
C SER A 464 -1.85 -23.70 -8.07
N GLY A 465 -2.56 -24.34 -7.13
CA GLY A 465 -2.41 -25.77 -6.83
C GLY A 465 -1.25 -26.11 -5.88
N LYS A 466 -0.46 -25.13 -5.43
CA LYS A 466 0.54 -25.37 -4.37
C LYS A 466 -0.14 -25.60 -3.03
N VAL A 467 0.39 -26.56 -2.27
CA VAL A 467 -0.01 -26.81 -0.89
C VAL A 467 1.00 -26.12 0.01
N LEU A 468 0.55 -25.10 0.75
CA LEU A 468 1.43 -24.17 1.46
C LEU A 468 1.05 -24.09 2.94
N GLY A 469 2.04 -23.85 3.80
CA GLY A 469 1.83 -23.58 5.23
C GLY A 469 2.86 -22.58 5.75
N LEU A 470 2.53 -21.85 6.82
CA LEU A 470 3.45 -20.83 7.37
C LEU A 470 4.67 -21.49 8.00
N LYS A 471 5.87 -21.04 7.60
CA LYS A 471 7.13 -21.52 8.15
C LYS A 471 7.35 -21.03 9.59
N GLY A 472 7.15 -19.72 9.79
CA GLY A 472 7.62 -19.03 10.99
C GLY A 472 9.13 -19.25 11.20
N CYS A 473 9.51 -19.65 12.41
CA CYS A 473 10.89 -19.98 12.79
C CYS A 473 11.16 -21.48 12.84
N ALA A 474 10.23 -22.34 12.37
CA ALA A 474 10.51 -23.75 12.26
C ALA A 474 11.61 -23.99 11.20
N PRO A 475 12.57 -24.91 11.45
CA PRO A 475 13.55 -25.29 10.45
C PRO A 475 12.90 -26.04 9.28
N VAL A 476 13.59 -26.16 8.15
CA VAL A 476 13.15 -26.99 7.01
C VAL A 476 13.72 -28.40 7.07
N TYR A 477 14.85 -28.58 7.75
CA TYR A 477 15.52 -29.85 8.01
C TYR A 477 16.15 -29.84 9.40
N ALA A 478 16.38 -31.03 9.96
CA ALA A 478 17.03 -31.18 11.26
C ALA A 478 18.10 -32.27 11.21
N PRO A 479 19.29 -32.04 11.80
CA PRO A 479 20.28 -33.08 12.00
C PRO A 479 19.83 -34.08 13.07
N GLY A 480 20.15 -35.35 12.85
CA GLY A 480 19.94 -36.45 13.80
C GLY A 480 21.22 -36.79 14.57
N TYR A 481 21.06 -37.20 15.81
CA TYR A 481 22.12 -37.68 16.70
C TYR A 481 21.76 -39.07 17.20
N THR A 482 22.72 -39.99 17.13
CA THR A 482 22.54 -41.37 17.58
C THR A 482 23.34 -41.59 18.86
N PHE A 483 22.72 -42.22 19.85
CA PHE A 483 23.42 -42.61 21.08
C PHE A 483 24.25 -43.87 20.87
N ASN A 484 25.57 -43.80 21.10
CA ASN A 484 26.48 -44.94 20.92
C ASN A 484 26.77 -45.73 22.20
N GLY A 485 26.00 -45.49 23.28
CA GLY A 485 26.22 -46.11 24.59
C GLY A 485 27.04 -45.26 25.57
N ALA A 486 27.78 -44.26 25.08
CA ALA A 486 28.57 -43.35 25.92
C ALA A 486 28.29 -41.87 25.62
N ASN A 487 28.14 -41.52 24.35
CA ASN A 487 27.90 -40.15 23.89
C ASN A 487 26.86 -40.16 22.76
N PHE A 488 26.22 -39.03 22.56
CA PHE A 488 25.54 -38.77 21.30
C PHE A 488 26.57 -38.38 20.26
N VAL A 489 26.61 -39.13 19.15
CA VAL A 489 27.49 -38.85 18.03
C VAL A 489 26.62 -38.33 16.90
N GLY A 490 27.01 -37.17 16.34
CA GLY A 490 26.36 -36.66 15.14
C GLY A 490 26.50 -37.68 14.03
N ASN A 491 25.37 -38.14 13.49
CA ASN A 491 25.35 -39.09 12.38
C ASN A 491 25.67 -38.28 11.12
N GLY A 492 26.97 -38.03 10.88
CA GLY A 492 27.46 -36.92 10.05
C GLY A 492 26.71 -36.76 8.73
N VAL A 493 26.06 -35.61 8.50
CA VAL A 493 25.34 -35.09 7.30
C VAL A 493 24.33 -36.03 6.58
N ALA A 494 24.46 -37.35 6.64
CA ALA A 494 23.86 -38.29 5.69
C ALA A 494 22.38 -38.62 5.95
N THR A 495 21.82 -38.33 7.13
CA THR A 495 20.43 -38.67 7.46
C THR A 495 19.67 -37.50 8.10
N GLY A 496 19.51 -36.42 7.33
CA GLY A 496 18.68 -35.29 7.74
C GLY A 496 17.18 -35.60 7.76
N TYR A 497 16.49 -35.15 8.80
CA TYR A 497 15.03 -35.21 8.86
C TYR A 497 14.43 -34.01 8.13
N ASN A 498 13.62 -34.27 7.11
CA ASN A 498 12.85 -33.24 6.41
C ASN A 498 11.67 -32.78 7.28
N VAL A 499 11.69 -31.53 7.74
CA VAL A 499 10.76 -30.96 8.73
C VAL A 499 9.56 -30.30 8.04
N SER A 500 8.38 -30.86 8.25
CA SER A 500 7.11 -30.34 7.74
C SER A 500 6.42 -29.35 8.68
N ALA A 501 7.03 -29.05 9.83
CA ALA A 501 6.42 -28.26 10.88
C ALA A 501 5.97 -26.88 10.36
N THR A 502 4.72 -26.51 10.67
CA THR A 502 4.18 -25.18 10.41
C THR A 502 3.97 -24.42 11.70
N GLN A 503 3.90 -23.10 11.59
CA GLN A 503 3.57 -22.19 12.69
C GLN A 503 2.46 -21.25 12.21
N SER A 504 1.22 -21.72 12.19
CA SER A 504 0.05 -20.95 11.72
C SER A 504 -0.19 -19.67 12.51
N ASN A 505 0.19 -19.67 13.79
CA ASN A 505 0.12 -18.51 14.68
C ASN A 505 1.35 -17.59 14.62
N ALA A 506 2.33 -17.88 13.75
CA ALA A 506 3.45 -16.97 13.55
C ALA A 506 2.94 -15.64 12.99
N THR A 507 3.60 -14.54 13.36
CA THR A 507 3.32 -13.20 12.82
C THR A 507 4.58 -12.73 12.08
N PRO A 508 4.52 -11.62 11.31
CA PRO A 508 5.73 -11.06 10.71
C PRO A 508 6.73 -10.54 11.75
N TYR A 509 6.32 -10.43 13.01
CA TYR A 509 7.13 -9.90 14.10
C TYR A 509 7.69 -10.97 15.03
N VAL A 510 7.00 -12.10 15.22
CA VAL A 510 7.39 -13.14 16.19
C VAL A 510 7.16 -14.54 15.64
N CYS A 511 8.01 -15.47 16.06
CA CYS A 511 7.82 -16.90 15.84
C CYS A 511 6.51 -17.37 16.50
N GLY A 512 5.81 -18.31 15.87
CA GLY A 512 4.67 -19.00 16.47
C GLY A 512 5.10 -20.31 17.14
N PRO A 513 4.24 -20.93 17.97
CA PRO A 513 4.43 -22.34 18.33
C PRO A 513 4.27 -23.25 17.09
N VAL A 514 4.90 -24.43 17.11
CA VAL A 514 4.67 -25.46 16.09
C VAL A 514 3.23 -25.97 16.21
N ASP A 515 2.51 -26.02 15.09
CA ASP A 515 1.13 -26.50 15.05
C ASP A 515 1.09 -27.98 15.41
N ASN A 516 0.24 -28.40 16.34
CA ASN A 516 0.16 -29.79 16.81
C ASN A 516 1.53 -30.39 17.18
N ALA A 517 2.34 -29.61 17.91
CA ALA A 517 3.72 -29.95 18.22
C ALA A 517 3.86 -31.34 18.87
N ARG A 518 4.77 -32.13 18.30
CA ARG A 518 5.29 -33.37 18.88
C ARG A 518 6.80 -33.41 18.72
N ASN A 519 7.46 -33.87 19.76
CA ASN A 519 8.90 -34.09 19.72
C ASN A 519 9.22 -35.24 18.76
N VAL A 520 10.26 -35.07 17.95
CA VAL A 520 10.74 -36.09 17.01
C VAL A 520 11.83 -36.93 17.68
N SER A 521 11.41 -38.00 18.37
CA SER A 521 12.30 -38.97 19.03
C SER A 521 11.66 -40.37 19.05
N ASP A 522 12.45 -41.44 19.04
CA ASP A 522 11.97 -42.84 19.06
C ASP A 522 12.81 -43.74 19.99
N PRO A 523 12.25 -44.39 21.05
CA PRO A 523 11.18 -43.96 21.95
C PRO A 523 11.70 -43.12 23.14
N ASN A 524 10.76 -42.41 23.78
CA ASN A 524 10.81 -41.55 24.98
C ASN A 524 12.16 -41.02 25.54
N PRO A 525 12.38 -39.69 25.54
CA PRO A 525 13.60 -39.00 26.01
C PRO A 525 13.99 -39.08 27.51
N ILE A 526 13.35 -39.91 28.36
CA ILE A 526 13.59 -39.90 29.83
C ILE A 526 13.54 -41.29 30.54
N THR A 527 13.06 -42.39 29.95
CA THR A 527 12.68 -43.62 30.72
C THR A 527 13.74 -44.72 30.92
N GLY A 528 15.03 -44.41 30.83
CA GLY A 528 16.04 -45.07 31.68
C GLY A 528 16.17 -46.60 31.61
N THR A 529 15.97 -47.24 30.46
CA THR A 529 16.45 -48.63 30.26
C THR A 529 16.94 -48.90 28.83
N THR A 530 18.10 -49.54 28.82
CA THR A 530 19.06 -49.73 27.75
C THR A 530 18.71 -50.91 26.84
N ALA A 531 18.39 -50.63 25.58
CA ALA A 531 18.72 -51.56 24.49
C ALA A 531 18.82 -50.80 23.15
N ASN A 532 19.88 -49.98 23.04
CA ASN A 532 20.62 -49.63 21.82
C ASN A 532 19.86 -48.96 20.65
N LEU A 533 20.30 -47.72 20.36
CA LEU A 533 20.17 -46.94 19.12
C LEU A 533 19.13 -45.79 19.07
N GLU A 534 18.88 -45.05 20.15
CA GLU A 534 17.96 -43.89 20.09
C GLU A 534 18.49 -42.75 19.18
N ASP A 535 17.66 -42.33 18.21
CA ASP A 535 17.91 -41.15 17.37
C ASP A 535 17.13 -39.94 17.91
N ILE A 536 17.83 -38.83 18.14
CA ILE A 536 17.24 -37.53 18.51
C ILE A 536 17.50 -36.53 17.40
N TYR A 537 16.44 -35.86 16.94
CA TYR A 537 16.55 -34.75 16.01
C TYR A 537 16.47 -33.44 16.77
N VAL A 538 17.34 -32.50 16.42
CA VAL A 538 17.42 -31.20 17.10
C VAL A 538 17.12 -30.05 16.16
N ASN A 539 16.57 -28.97 16.70
CA ASN A 539 16.36 -27.75 15.97
C ASN A 539 17.72 -27.05 15.74
N PRO A 540 18.17 -26.89 14.48
CA PRO A 540 19.48 -26.33 14.18
C PRO A 540 19.61 -24.85 14.58
N LEU A 541 18.51 -24.13 14.83
CA LEU A 541 18.55 -22.76 15.35
C LEU A 541 18.98 -22.68 16.82
N THR A 542 18.49 -23.59 17.65
CA THR A 542 18.76 -23.59 19.10
C THR A 542 19.98 -24.43 19.44
N PHE A 543 20.44 -25.26 18.50
CA PHE A 543 21.57 -26.16 18.67
C PHE A 543 22.50 -26.10 17.46
N ALA A 544 23.33 -25.06 17.42
CA ALA A 544 24.30 -24.82 16.36
C ALA A 544 25.65 -25.45 16.72
N GLN A 545 25.78 -26.78 16.70
CA GLN A 545 27.09 -27.42 16.77
C GLN A 545 27.23 -28.54 15.74
N ALA A 546 28.16 -28.33 14.80
CA ALA A 546 28.76 -29.38 14.01
C ALA A 546 30.16 -29.66 14.58
N GLY A 547 30.29 -30.59 15.53
CA GLY A 547 31.62 -31.12 15.90
C GLY A 547 31.90 -31.55 17.34
N ALA A 548 31.03 -31.32 18.33
CA ALA A 548 31.24 -31.83 19.69
C ALA A 548 30.18 -32.88 20.07
N ASN A 549 30.51 -33.75 21.03
CA ASN A 549 29.58 -34.71 21.63
C ASN A 549 28.64 -33.94 22.59
N PRO A 550 27.38 -33.66 22.23
CA PRO A 550 26.48 -32.91 23.12
C PRO A 550 26.13 -33.69 24.37
N THR A 551 25.89 -32.94 25.46
CA THR A 551 25.31 -33.49 26.67
C THR A 551 23.83 -33.79 26.48
N VAL A 552 23.31 -34.73 27.27
CA VAL A 552 21.86 -35.07 27.28
C VAL A 552 20.99 -33.85 27.56
N ALA A 553 21.43 -32.97 28.46
CA ALA A 553 20.69 -31.77 28.82
C ALA A 553 20.58 -30.76 27.66
N GLU A 554 21.64 -30.60 26.87
CA GLU A 554 21.63 -29.72 25.69
C GLU A 554 20.69 -30.25 24.61
N LEU A 555 20.72 -31.56 24.33
CA LEU A 555 19.81 -32.19 23.37
C LEU A 555 18.35 -32.06 23.81
N ASN A 556 18.06 -32.26 25.10
CA ASN A 556 16.70 -32.15 25.65
C ASN A 556 16.09 -30.75 25.48
N ASN A 557 16.91 -29.70 25.54
CA ASN A 557 16.45 -28.33 25.32
C ASN A 557 16.28 -27.97 23.84
N ALA A 558 16.85 -28.79 22.95
CA ALA A 558 16.89 -28.53 21.51
C ALA A 558 16.05 -29.49 20.68
N VAL A 559 15.29 -30.40 21.30
CA VAL A 559 14.50 -31.42 20.60
C VAL A 559 13.60 -30.78 19.54
N LEU A 560 13.69 -31.30 18.32
CA LEU A 560 12.88 -30.87 17.20
C LEU A 560 11.39 -31.13 17.48
N GLN A 561 10.56 -30.13 17.18
CA GLN A 561 9.11 -30.28 17.14
C GLN A 561 8.61 -30.37 15.70
N GLU A 562 7.72 -31.33 15.43
CA GLU A 562 7.04 -31.54 14.16
C GLU A 562 5.52 -31.34 14.29
N SER A 563 4.88 -30.91 13.21
CA SER A 563 3.42 -30.81 13.11
C SER A 563 2.83 -32.16 12.74
N SER A 564 2.25 -32.87 13.70
CA SER A 564 2.08 -34.31 13.51
C SER A 564 0.94 -34.95 14.31
N GLY A 565 0.62 -36.21 13.97
CA GLY A 565 -0.35 -37.05 14.67
C GLY A 565 0.15 -37.56 16.06
N PRO A 566 -0.33 -38.72 16.54
CA PRO A 566 0.03 -39.22 17.88
C PRO A 566 1.37 -40.00 18.01
N ILE A 567 1.87 -40.71 16.98
CA ILE A 567 3.10 -41.53 17.00
C ILE A 567 4.02 -41.32 15.76
N ILE A 568 5.23 -40.77 15.93
CA ILE A 568 6.33 -40.85 14.93
C ILE A 568 7.13 -42.11 15.22
N THR A 569 7.34 -42.96 14.22
CA THR A 569 8.31 -44.06 14.31
C THR A 569 9.42 -43.80 13.30
N ILE A 570 10.67 -43.85 13.77
CA ILE A 570 11.88 -43.58 13.01
C ILE A 570 12.64 -44.89 12.93
N SER A 571 12.85 -45.41 11.73
CA SER A 571 13.60 -46.65 11.56
C SER A 571 15.05 -46.42 11.98
N HIS A 572 15.50 -47.06 13.05
CA HIS A 572 16.91 -47.01 13.50
C HIS A 572 17.93 -47.49 12.46
N THR A 573 17.52 -48.33 11.50
CA THR A 573 18.41 -48.90 10.48
C THR A 573 18.54 -48.01 9.25
N THR A 574 17.44 -47.35 8.86
CA THR A 574 17.39 -46.55 7.63
C THR A 574 17.34 -45.06 7.90
N HIS A 575 17.12 -44.66 9.16
CA HIS A 575 16.77 -43.31 9.60
C HIS A 575 15.58 -42.71 8.82
N LEU A 576 14.78 -43.58 8.17
CA LEU A 576 13.58 -43.18 7.46
C LEU A 576 12.40 -43.17 8.44
N VAL A 577 11.57 -42.14 8.32
CA VAL A 577 10.28 -42.09 8.98
C VAL A 577 9.34 -43.05 8.26
N THR A 578 9.14 -44.23 8.83
CA THR A 578 8.12 -45.17 8.33
C THR A 578 6.73 -44.57 8.56
N ASN A 579 5.84 -44.59 7.56
CA ASN A 579 4.47 -44.03 7.58
C ASN A 579 4.34 -42.48 7.60
N ALA A 580 5.33 -41.73 7.10
CA ALA A 580 5.30 -40.25 7.09
C ALA A 580 4.06 -39.61 6.42
N ALA A 581 3.51 -40.23 5.38
CA ALA A 581 2.43 -39.66 4.57
C ALA A 581 1.08 -39.52 5.30
N GLY A 582 0.79 -40.37 6.30
CA GLY A 582 -0.43 -40.26 7.12
C GLY A 582 -0.25 -39.46 8.41
N TYR A 583 0.99 -39.06 8.71
CA TYR A 583 1.37 -38.63 10.05
C TYR A 583 1.64 -37.14 10.18
N ARG A 584 2.21 -36.51 9.14
CA ARG A 584 2.43 -35.07 9.10
C ARG A 584 1.08 -34.37 9.01
N LYS A 585 0.83 -33.45 9.94
CA LYS A 585 -0.38 -32.64 10.04
C LYS A 585 -0.06 -31.15 10.13
N PRO A 586 0.71 -30.58 9.18
CA PRO A 586 0.89 -29.13 9.11
C PRO A 586 -0.46 -28.42 8.91
N THR A 587 -0.59 -27.23 9.49
CA THR A 587 -1.71 -26.34 9.22
C THR A 587 -1.48 -25.65 7.89
N LEU A 588 -2.34 -25.98 6.93
CA LEU A 588 -2.27 -25.43 5.57
C LEU A 588 -2.91 -24.05 5.50
N LEU A 589 -2.33 -23.19 4.67
CA LEU A 589 -2.89 -21.89 4.33
C LEU A 589 -4.12 -22.08 3.44
N THR A 590 -5.20 -21.42 3.82
CA THR A 590 -6.47 -21.35 3.08
C THR A 590 -6.83 -19.89 2.85
N ASP A 591 -7.78 -19.62 1.96
CA ASP A 591 -8.20 -18.23 1.69
C ASP A 591 -8.80 -17.53 2.93
N THR A 592 -9.24 -18.27 3.96
CA THR A 592 -9.69 -17.69 5.24
C THR A 592 -8.56 -17.06 6.04
N ALA A 593 -7.30 -17.39 5.74
CA ALA A 593 -6.14 -16.77 6.36
C ALA A 593 -5.87 -15.36 5.81
N ILE A 594 -6.49 -14.94 4.70
CA ILE A 594 -6.28 -13.64 4.06
C ILE A 594 -7.08 -12.55 4.78
N ASN A 595 -6.43 -11.42 5.05
CA ASN A 595 -7.08 -10.22 5.56
C ASN A 595 -7.48 -9.30 4.40
N PRO A 596 -8.77 -9.27 3.97
CA PRO A 596 -9.21 -8.42 2.86
C PRO A 596 -9.05 -6.92 3.16
N CYS A 597 -9.06 -6.52 4.43
CA CYS A 597 -8.95 -5.11 4.82
C CYS A 597 -7.56 -4.51 4.56
N SER A 598 -6.54 -5.36 4.42
CA SER A 598 -5.17 -4.92 4.10
C SER A 598 -5.03 -4.42 2.66
N GLY A 599 -5.82 -4.97 1.73
CA GLY A 599 -5.86 -4.57 0.32
C GLY A 599 -6.96 -3.58 -0.03
N ALA A 600 -7.77 -3.18 0.95
CA ALA A 600 -8.83 -2.19 0.84
C ALA A 600 -8.33 -0.81 1.27
N LEU A 601 -8.41 0.20 0.39
CA LEU A 601 -8.17 1.57 0.81
C LEU A 601 -9.25 2.06 1.78
N GLY A 602 -8.83 2.79 2.80
CA GLY A 602 -9.75 3.56 3.63
C GLY A 602 -10.31 4.74 2.87
N GLY A 603 -11.49 5.20 3.26
CA GLY A 603 -11.97 6.52 2.85
C GLY A 603 -11.05 7.60 3.39
N TYR A 604 -11.03 8.76 2.75
CA TYR A 604 -10.26 9.89 3.22
C TYR A 604 -10.85 11.20 2.72
N PHE A 605 -10.47 12.28 3.42
CA PHE A 605 -10.89 13.63 3.12
C PHE A 605 -9.68 14.55 3.09
N THR A 606 -9.60 15.41 2.08
CA THR A 606 -8.56 16.44 1.97
C THR A 606 -9.17 17.81 1.80
N ASN A 607 -8.42 18.81 2.25
CA ASN A 607 -8.74 20.22 2.13
C ASN A 607 -7.62 20.87 1.34
N LYS A 608 -7.97 21.80 0.46
CA LYS A 608 -6.99 22.54 -0.31
C LYS A 608 -7.30 24.03 -0.28
N ILE A 609 -6.26 24.82 -0.07
CA ILE A 609 -6.30 26.28 -0.23
C ILE A 609 -5.51 26.60 -1.48
N PHE A 610 -6.02 27.52 -2.28
CA PHE A 610 -5.37 27.91 -3.52
C PHE A 610 -5.55 29.41 -3.80
N GLY A 611 -4.66 29.95 -4.63
CA GLY A 611 -4.77 31.31 -5.15
C GLY A 611 -4.12 31.43 -6.51
N HIS A 612 -4.55 32.41 -7.30
CA HIS A 612 -4.10 32.60 -8.67
C HIS A 612 -4.18 34.07 -9.11
N LEU A 613 -3.50 34.34 -10.23
CA LEU A 613 -3.51 35.58 -10.97
C LEU A 613 -3.75 35.27 -12.44
N ASP A 614 -4.62 36.04 -13.09
CA ASP A 614 -4.91 35.89 -14.51
C ASP A 614 -4.86 37.23 -15.24
N TYR A 615 -4.68 37.13 -16.56
CA TYR A 615 -4.76 38.23 -17.48
C TYR A 615 -5.50 37.80 -18.75
N VAL A 616 -6.59 38.51 -19.07
CA VAL A 616 -7.39 38.32 -20.29
C VAL A 616 -7.16 39.51 -21.21
N TRP A 617 -6.83 39.26 -22.48
CA TRP A 617 -6.74 40.32 -23.48
C TRP A 617 -8.14 40.60 -24.04
N GLU A 618 -8.90 41.46 -23.37
CA GLU A 618 -10.29 41.79 -23.74
C GLU A 618 -10.40 42.47 -25.11
N ASP A 619 -9.35 43.16 -25.57
CA ASP A 619 -9.31 43.84 -26.87
C ASP A 619 -9.27 42.89 -28.09
N HIS A 620 -9.20 41.58 -27.88
CA HIS A 620 -9.13 40.58 -28.96
C HIS A 620 -10.41 39.74 -29.01
N CYS A 621 -10.93 39.50 -30.22
CA CYS A 621 -12.16 38.69 -30.40
C CYS A 621 -12.05 37.28 -29.82
N ARG A 622 -10.84 36.69 -29.79
CA ARG A 622 -10.59 35.36 -29.21
C ARG A 622 -10.22 35.37 -27.73
N LYS A 623 -10.18 36.57 -27.12
CA LYS A 623 -9.89 36.82 -25.70
C LYS A 623 -8.87 35.83 -25.11
N PRO A 624 -7.62 35.83 -25.61
CA PRO A 624 -6.62 34.93 -25.05
C PRO A 624 -6.53 35.18 -23.54
N THR A 625 -6.13 34.16 -22.80
CA THR A 625 -5.96 34.27 -21.35
C THR A 625 -4.67 33.59 -20.95
N LEU A 626 -3.93 34.23 -20.04
CA LEU A 626 -2.75 33.67 -19.37
C LEU A 626 -2.99 33.68 -17.87
N TYR A 627 -2.49 32.67 -17.19
CA TYR A 627 -2.67 32.56 -15.75
C TYR A 627 -1.64 31.73 -15.04
N ALA A 628 -1.47 31.98 -13.75
CA ALA A 628 -0.65 31.18 -12.86
C ALA A 628 -1.22 31.14 -11.44
N GLY A 629 -0.91 30.10 -10.69
CA GLY A 629 -1.35 29.98 -9.30
C GLY A 629 -0.58 28.93 -8.50
N ALA A 630 -0.94 28.86 -7.21
CA ALA A 630 -0.36 27.92 -6.25
C ALA A 630 -1.43 27.33 -5.33
N GLU A 631 -1.22 26.08 -4.90
CA GLU A 631 -2.12 25.32 -4.04
C GLU A 631 -1.38 24.60 -2.92
N GLY A 632 -2.04 24.44 -1.78
CA GLY A 632 -1.63 23.58 -0.68
C GLY A 632 -2.78 22.65 -0.28
N GLU A 633 -2.53 21.34 -0.29
CA GLU A 633 -3.49 20.29 0.05
C GLU A 633 -3.08 19.57 1.35
N PHE A 634 -4.05 19.36 2.24
CA PHE A 634 -3.87 18.84 3.58
C PHE A 634 -4.98 17.86 3.96
N GLY A 635 -4.61 16.64 4.36
CA GLY A 635 -5.52 15.69 5.01
C GLY A 635 -5.41 15.73 6.54
N ARG A 636 -6.41 15.20 7.25
CA ARG A 636 -6.41 15.07 8.72
C ARG A 636 -5.28 14.16 9.22
N CYS A 637 -4.70 14.39 10.38
CA CYS A 637 -3.57 13.57 10.86
C CYS A 637 -3.89 12.06 10.93
N GLU A 638 -5.14 11.70 11.21
CA GLU A 638 -5.61 10.31 11.31
C GLU A 638 -5.72 9.60 9.94
N ASP A 639 -5.93 10.36 8.86
CA ASP A 639 -6.22 9.81 7.52
C ASP A 639 -4.94 9.47 6.75
N LYS A 640 -4.21 8.42 7.11
CA LYS A 640 -2.92 8.06 6.48
C LYS A 640 -2.98 7.88 4.94
N ASN A 641 -4.16 7.66 4.37
CA ASN A 641 -4.38 7.53 2.92
C ASN A 641 -4.39 8.89 2.18
N ALA A 642 -4.73 9.99 2.86
CA ALA A 642 -4.74 11.32 2.25
C ALA A 642 -3.32 11.86 2.06
N MET A 643 -3.02 12.29 0.83
CA MET A 643 -1.75 12.93 0.49
C MET A 643 -1.76 14.40 0.93
N ASN A 644 -0.71 14.83 1.64
CA ASN A 644 -0.43 16.26 1.80
C ASN A 644 0.50 16.68 0.67
N ALA A 645 0.16 17.75 -0.04
CA ALA A 645 0.91 18.21 -1.19
C ALA A 645 0.89 19.74 -1.32
N TRP A 646 1.82 20.26 -2.10
CA TRP A 646 1.72 21.61 -2.66
C TRP A 646 1.85 21.52 -4.18
N GLY A 647 1.37 22.52 -4.87
CA GLY A 647 1.51 22.62 -6.31
C GLY A 647 1.55 24.04 -6.81
N VAL A 648 2.05 24.19 -8.02
CA VAL A 648 2.00 25.43 -8.81
C VAL A 648 1.53 25.08 -10.21
N TRP A 649 0.84 26.01 -10.86
CA TRP A 649 0.44 25.83 -12.25
C TRP A 649 0.57 27.13 -13.03
N ILE A 650 0.67 26.95 -14.33
CA ILE A 650 0.60 28.00 -15.35
C ILE A 650 -0.24 27.45 -16.50
N GLY A 651 -1.00 28.30 -17.17
CA GLY A 651 -1.73 27.87 -18.35
C GLY A 651 -2.23 29.03 -19.16
N GLY A 652 -2.86 28.70 -20.27
CA GLY A 652 -3.54 29.65 -21.11
C GLY A 652 -4.74 29.05 -21.81
N ALA A 653 -5.60 29.93 -22.30
CA ALA A 653 -6.81 29.55 -23.00
C ALA A 653 -7.13 30.50 -24.16
N LEU A 654 -7.90 30.00 -25.13
CA LEU A 654 -8.47 30.76 -26.23
C LEU A 654 -9.98 30.57 -26.24
N ARG A 655 -10.71 31.68 -26.32
CA ARG A 655 -12.16 31.71 -26.53
C ARG A 655 -12.43 31.78 -28.04
N PHE A 656 -13.49 31.15 -28.52
CA PHE A 656 -13.87 31.15 -29.94
C PHE A 656 -15.37 31.12 -30.15
#